data_AF-A0A117KAZ9-F1
#
_entry.id   AF-A0A117KAZ9-F1
#
_cell.length_a   1.000
_cell.length_b   1.000
_cell.length_c   1.000
_cell.angle_alpha   90.00
_cell.angle_beta   90.00
_cell.angle_gamma   90.00
#
_symmetry.space_group_name_H-M   'P 1'
#
loop_
_entity.id
_entity.type
_entity.pdbx_description
1 polymer ?
#
loop_
_entity_poly.entity_id
_entity_poly.type
_entity_poly.pdbx_seq_one_letter_code
_entity_poly.pdbx_strand_id
1 'polypeptide(L)'
;MKRKISFLMVMLLSAQAFGQVKIADNSEGQKLTVNGKPLMINGMNWDYYPVGTNYNYSLWTQSDEFITSALDSEMSLLKNMGVNSIRVYVGIPKKWITYIYEKYGIYTMLNHSFGRYGLNVKGKWVANTDYADPATRELLLKEVRDLATQYKDTPGLLLFLLGNENNYGLFWEGAETEDVPMEDRKSTQKAIPMYQLFNEAAKEMKAISTDRPIALCNGDLLFLDIIAKECKDIDIFGTNVYRGVSFGDLFQRVKNEYGKPVMFTEFGADAFNELSQKEDQDAQSNYLIGNWQDIYENAAGMGKAGNSIGGYTFQFSDGWWKYKQTENLDVHDTNASWSNGGYIKDYQKGANNMNEEWFGICAKGATDANGGYQLYPRSAYYTLKQVHQFNPYESGSQYKSANTVKNYFDGINIADANLRSRGDKAALNAEKNEKIRISNLRADFSTYSTGGSLITTPKDKTEGYNAYPNKQGFDHMQSYYVGVEGNPTANMRANVNFNILGNVAENPIDQIFYENRGRAIQVMNADGTTTEMRDLNRIQVYNASYNWNHKYFDLHGFYRTGHYHWGYEGDIFGLYPEANYGPNMDIYNGEAPFGLEFTGKKEISGLKIAFGPELWWGANPAFLVKYSKNVGKFNFTGIYHEDLDQRGTTESSFAIPQPKTRRVTLAMQRKFGDFAVDLGGIWAGQPLNGRDFQLYRDGNIYQDQINSDDNWGGKAKFTYTGGNFNWYAQGAVMGLVANGGADQTQTFTGWRLKDSGSGNQYNVLSGFTVNFGNFQVAPNFLWQKPIEGPVPFGVAAPGRPRNILEDPFVVRANREQTAGEILFTYDPTPATWMHSWDSDRTEDAPFAFSTGFVYRHLPTTQDAAIGILPNGRTTFAFPGAAPAKDLWEAHARIVSKISTDFGVIANIYGGTAQANGSDARTVERMGLDIRTIYKKIKFISGIKFNDWGPYDYHRDYNLTFPMQIMGDLSLEIGKPDWWILPGTRIGVRATYRTLDQYSPRYNPTQSIDGTGAFVPDPTAIGFPDGNEWEIRTYIQINIGK
;
A
#
# COMPACT_ATOMS: atom_id res chain seq x y z
N MET A 1 -1.57 68.74 9.93
CA MET A 1 -2.57 68.35 8.91
C MET A 1 -1.95 67.90 7.57
N LYS A 2 -0.83 68.46 7.09
CA LYS A 2 -0.18 68.05 5.83
C LYS A 2 0.45 66.64 5.82
N ARG A 3 0.82 66.07 6.98
CA ARG A 3 1.39 64.70 7.09
C ARG A 3 0.36 63.56 7.07
N LYS A 4 -0.93 63.85 7.34
CA LYS A 4 -2.01 62.85 7.33
C LYS A 4 -2.70 62.73 5.96
N ILE A 5 -2.61 63.76 5.12
CA ILE A 5 -3.16 63.73 3.76
C ILE A 5 -2.24 62.99 2.79
N SER A 6 -0.91 63.05 2.97
CA SER A 6 0.02 62.21 2.17
C SER A 6 -0.07 60.71 2.48
N PHE A 7 -0.48 60.30 3.70
CA PHE A 7 -0.64 58.88 4.02
C PHE A 7 -1.96 58.31 3.47
N LEU A 8 -3.01 59.13 3.38
CA LEU A 8 -4.30 58.75 2.78
C LEU A 8 -4.25 58.73 1.24
N MET A 9 -3.42 59.60 0.64
CA MET A 9 -3.25 59.65 -0.82
C MET A 9 -2.31 58.55 -1.36
N VAL A 10 -1.46 57.95 -0.50
CA VAL A 10 -0.67 56.75 -0.83
C VAL A 10 -1.49 55.46 -0.66
N MET A 11 -2.45 55.40 0.27
CA MET A 11 -3.38 54.24 0.38
C MET A 11 -4.45 54.21 -0.73
N LEU A 12 -4.82 55.35 -1.32
CA LEU A 12 -5.82 55.40 -2.40
C LEU A 12 -5.23 55.18 -3.81
N LEU A 13 -3.90 55.14 -3.96
CA LEU A 13 -3.20 54.82 -5.21
C LEU A 13 -2.65 53.39 -5.28
N SER A 14 -2.88 52.58 -4.25
CA SER A 14 -2.53 51.14 -4.21
C SER A 14 -3.76 50.22 -4.30
N ALA A 15 -4.86 50.70 -4.90
CA ALA A 15 -5.78 49.79 -5.57
C ALA A 15 -5.05 49.23 -6.81
N GLN A 16 -4.12 48.29 -6.60
CA GLN A 16 -3.67 47.43 -7.68
C GLN A 16 -4.93 46.75 -8.19
N ALA A 17 -5.42 47.20 -9.36
CA ALA A 17 -6.34 46.43 -10.15
C ALA A 17 -5.76 45.02 -10.24
N PHE A 18 -6.54 44.02 -9.84
CA PHE A 18 -6.18 42.61 -9.98
C PHE A 18 -5.62 42.42 -11.38
N GLY A 19 -4.41 41.85 -11.46
CA GLY A 19 -3.62 41.98 -12.68
C GLY A 19 -4.32 41.28 -13.84
N GLN A 20 -4.79 42.04 -14.84
CA GLN A 20 -5.56 41.51 -15.95
C GLN A 20 -4.64 40.68 -16.86
N VAL A 21 -5.00 39.41 -17.09
CA VAL A 21 -4.28 38.50 -17.96
C VAL A 21 -5.08 38.28 -19.25
N LYS A 22 -4.48 38.53 -20.41
CA LYS A 22 -5.16 38.46 -21.71
C LYS A 22 -4.25 37.92 -22.81
N ILE A 23 -4.86 37.28 -23.79
CA ILE A 23 -4.21 37.00 -25.07
C ILE A 23 -4.34 38.24 -25.96
N ALA A 24 -3.20 38.77 -26.39
CA ALA A 24 -3.12 39.80 -27.42
C ALA A 24 -2.77 39.13 -28.75
N ASP A 25 -3.50 39.48 -29.80
CA ASP A 25 -3.28 38.98 -31.16
C ASP A 25 -3.04 40.17 -32.09
N ASN A 26 -1.89 40.19 -32.76
CA ASN A 26 -1.50 41.26 -33.67
C ASN A 26 -0.68 40.73 -34.86
N SER A 27 -0.20 41.63 -35.72
CA SER A 27 0.57 41.25 -36.92
C SER A 27 1.90 40.55 -36.64
N GLU A 28 2.44 40.63 -35.41
CA GLU A 28 3.64 39.89 -34.98
C GLU A 28 3.30 38.49 -34.44
N GLY A 29 2.03 38.20 -34.15
CA GLY A 29 1.54 36.92 -33.61
C GLY A 29 0.74 37.06 -32.31
N GLN A 30 0.57 35.95 -31.61
CA GLN A 30 -0.20 35.85 -30.37
C GLN A 30 0.72 35.90 -29.14
N LYS A 31 0.38 36.73 -28.15
CA LYS A 31 1.16 36.95 -26.91
C LYS A 31 0.25 36.85 -25.69
N LEU A 32 0.75 36.25 -24.61
CA LEU A 32 0.15 36.43 -23.29
C LEU A 32 0.58 37.78 -22.72
N THR A 33 -0.36 38.55 -22.16
CA THR A 33 -0.09 39.83 -21.53
C THR A 33 -0.61 39.85 -20.09
N VAL A 34 0.18 40.39 -19.17
CA VAL A 34 -0.20 40.64 -17.79
C VAL A 34 -0.10 42.14 -17.54
N ASN A 35 -1.21 42.78 -17.21
CA ASN A 35 -1.29 44.24 -17.06
C ASN A 35 -0.75 45.01 -18.28
N GLY A 36 -1.05 44.49 -19.48
CA GLY A 36 -0.63 45.08 -20.76
C GLY A 36 0.84 44.85 -21.13
N LYS A 37 1.63 44.16 -20.29
CA LYS A 37 3.02 43.78 -20.61
C LYS A 37 3.08 42.34 -21.14
N PRO A 38 3.80 42.08 -22.24
CA PRO A 38 3.96 40.72 -22.75
C PRO A 38 4.73 39.86 -21.74
N LEU A 39 4.28 38.61 -21.55
CA LEU A 39 4.90 37.64 -20.66
C LEU A 39 5.13 36.34 -21.44
N MET A 40 6.37 35.86 -21.44
CA MET A 40 6.69 34.50 -21.88
C MET A 40 6.63 33.58 -20.66
N ILE A 41 5.85 32.50 -20.72
CA ILE A 41 5.76 31.55 -19.61
C ILE A 41 7.05 30.71 -19.60
N ASN A 42 7.91 31.01 -18.64
CA ASN A 42 9.06 30.17 -18.27
C ASN A 42 8.62 29.33 -17.08
N GLY A 43 7.84 28.28 -17.38
CA GLY A 43 7.08 27.53 -16.41
C GLY A 43 7.78 26.26 -15.92
N MET A 44 7.37 25.81 -14.75
CA MET A 44 7.77 24.52 -14.18
C MET A 44 6.57 23.74 -13.64
N ASN A 45 6.46 22.45 -13.96
CA ASN A 45 5.56 21.55 -13.25
C ASN A 45 6.08 21.35 -11.83
N TRP A 46 5.27 21.74 -10.84
CA TRP A 46 5.70 21.75 -9.46
C TRP A 46 4.70 21.00 -8.58
N ASP A 47 5.24 20.11 -7.77
CA ASP A 47 4.57 19.42 -6.70
C ASP A 47 5.52 19.27 -5.50
N TYR A 48 4.99 18.81 -4.37
CA TYR A 48 5.78 18.56 -3.16
C TYR A 48 5.36 17.23 -2.56
N TYR A 49 6.21 16.21 -2.73
CA TYR A 49 6.01 14.85 -2.24
C TYR A 49 7.28 14.36 -1.56
N PRO A 50 7.30 14.23 -0.22
CA PRO A 50 8.40 13.58 0.48
C PRO A 50 8.57 12.13 0.05
N VAL A 51 9.79 11.60 0.15
CA VAL A 51 10.06 10.18 -0.14
C VAL A 51 9.28 9.32 0.85
N GLY A 52 8.68 8.22 0.38
CA GLY A 52 7.79 7.37 1.17
C GLY A 52 6.31 7.78 1.15
N THR A 53 5.95 8.84 0.41
CA THR A 53 4.56 9.29 0.22
C THR A 53 4.08 9.01 -1.20
N ASN A 54 2.78 9.14 -1.45
CA ASN A 54 2.17 8.95 -2.77
C ASN A 54 1.15 10.06 -3.10
N TYR A 55 0.34 9.85 -4.15
CA TYR A 55 -0.67 10.80 -4.63
C TYR A 55 -1.71 11.23 -3.58
N ASN A 56 -1.88 10.50 -2.47
CA ASN A 56 -2.77 10.90 -1.37
C ASN A 56 -2.15 11.97 -0.44
N TYR A 57 -0.83 12.17 -0.50
CA TYR A 57 -0.18 13.22 0.29
C TYR A 57 -0.59 14.61 -0.21
N SER A 58 -0.86 15.50 0.73
CA SER A 58 -1.14 16.91 0.46
C SER A 58 -0.27 17.80 1.34
N LEU A 59 0.58 18.62 0.70
CA LEU A 59 1.31 19.69 1.37
C LEU A 59 0.34 20.66 2.07
N TRP A 60 -0.83 20.89 1.48
CA TRP A 60 -1.77 21.92 1.92
C TRP A 60 -2.53 21.58 3.21
N THR A 61 -2.43 20.34 3.69
CA THR A 61 -2.99 19.90 4.98
C THR A 61 -1.97 19.93 6.12
N GLN A 62 -0.71 20.30 5.82
CA GLN A 62 0.35 20.45 6.82
C GLN A 62 0.25 21.81 7.55
N SER A 63 1.07 22.02 8.58
CA SER A 63 1.09 23.30 9.31
C SER A 63 1.59 24.44 8.43
N ASP A 64 1.16 25.67 8.73
CA ASP A 64 1.58 26.86 7.98
C ASP A 64 3.11 27.05 8.02
N GLU A 65 3.76 26.70 9.12
CA GLU A 65 5.22 26.75 9.27
C GLU A 65 5.91 25.77 8.32
N PHE A 66 5.40 24.53 8.24
CA PHE A 66 5.94 23.52 7.33
C PHE A 66 5.76 23.94 5.87
N ILE A 67 4.56 24.39 5.49
CA ILE A 67 4.28 24.85 4.12
C ILE A 67 5.19 26.04 3.76
N THR A 68 5.35 26.99 4.68
CA THR A 68 6.26 28.14 4.47
C THR A 68 7.69 27.68 4.23
N SER A 69 8.19 26.73 5.03
CA SER A 69 9.55 26.19 4.88
C SER A 69 9.75 25.49 3.52
N ALA A 70 8.78 24.64 3.13
CA ALA A 70 8.80 23.93 1.85
C ALA A 70 8.80 24.91 0.66
N LEU A 71 7.89 25.88 0.68
CA LEU A 71 7.81 26.93 -0.36
C LEU A 71 9.07 27.78 -0.39
N ASP A 72 9.61 28.16 0.77
CA ASP A 72 10.79 29.02 0.84
C ASP A 72 12.03 28.34 0.26
N SER A 73 12.18 27.04 0.50
CA SER A 73 13.27 26.24 -0.06
C SER A 73 13.17 26.15 -1.58
N GLU A 74 12.02 25.70 -2.10
CA GLU A 74 11.89 25.35 -3.52
C GLU A 74 11.60 26.55 -4.43
N MET A 75 10.78 27.51 -4.00
CA MET A 75 10.50 28.71 -4.80
C MET A 75 11.73 29.62 -4.94
N SER A 76 12.64 29.59 -3.96
CA SER A 76 13.93 30.28 -4.06
C SER A 76 14.79 29.72 -5.20
N LEU A 77 14.81 28.39 -5.37
CA LEU A 77 15.51 27.72 -6.46
C LEU A 77 14.84 28.02 -7.82
N LEU A 78 13.51 27.94 -7.90
CA LEU A 78 12.77 28.27 -9.12
C LEU A 78 13.01 29.72 -9.57
N LYS A 79 12.92 30.68 -8.63
CA LYS A 79 13.24 32.09 -8.90
C LYS A 79 14.69 32.27 -9.36
N ASN A 80 15.64 31.55 -8.75
CA ASN A 80 17.04 31.60 -9.15
C ASN A 80 17.29 31.06 -10.56
N MET A 81 16.50 30.09 -11.00
CA MET A 81 16.53 29.52 -12.34
C MET A 81 15.83 30.40 -13.39
N GLY A 82 15.11 31.45 -12.99
CA GLY A 82 14.37 32.32 -13.90
C GLY A 82 12.96 31.82 -14.24
N VAL A 83 12.43 30.86 -13.46
CA VAL A 83 11.03 30.45 -13.56
C VAL A 83 10.13 31.59 -13.09
N ASN A 84 9.10 31.87 -13.88
CA ASN A 84 8.12 32.92 -13.58
C ASN A 84 6.70 32.37 -13.39
N SER A 85 6.48 31.08 -13.62
CA SER A 85 5.21 30.44 -13.32
C SER A 85 5.36 28.97 -12.92
N ILE A 86 4.48 28.49 -12.06
CA ILE A 86 4.34 27.07 -11.73
C ILE A 86 2.96 26.54 -12.13
N ARG A 87 2.91 25.27 -12.54
CA ARG A 87 1.65 24.53 -12.69
C ARG A 87 1.38 23.76 -11.41
N VAL A 88 0.22 23.97 -10.81
CA VAL A 88 -0.19 23.32 -9.55
C VAL A 88 -1.61 22.80 -9.69
N TYR A 89 -1.86 21.58 -9.21
CA TYR A 89 -3.21 21.03 -9.14
C TYR A 89 -4.10 21.81 -8.17
N VAL A 90 -5.41 21.73 -8.40
CA VAL A 90 -6.41 22.26 -7.46
C VAL A 90 -6.22 21.67 -6.06
N GLY A 91 -6.54 22.47 -5.03
CA GLY A 91 -6.33 22.13 -3.62
C GLY A 91 -5.42 23.11 -2.88
N ILE A 92 -4.58 23.86 -3.60
CA ILE A 92 -3.74 24.93 -3.03
C ILE A 92 -4.57 26.10 -2.48
N PRO A 93 -4.52 26.42 -1.18
CA PRO A 93 -5.20 27.60 -0.62
C PRO A 93 -4.74 28.91 -1.29
N LYS A 94 -5.69 29.85 -1.51
CA LYS A 94 -5.41 31.17 -2.13
C LYS A 94 -4.24 31.91 -1.49
N LYS A 95 -4.10 31.82 -0.17
CA LYS A 95 -3.02 32.49 0.59
C LYS A 95 -1.63 32.05 0.11
N TRP A 96 -1.47 30.80 -0.32
CA TRP A 96 -0.18 30.27 -0.79
C TRP A 96 0.10 30.68 -2.24
N ILE A 97 -0.92 30.79 -3.09
CA ILE A 97 -0.78 31.41 -4.42
C ILE A 97 -0.28 32.86 -4.27
N THR A 98 -0.93 33.63 -3.40
CA THR A 98 -0.53 35.01 -3.09
C THR A 98 0.90 35.07 -2.53
N TYR A 99 1.23 34.20 -1.57
CA TYR A 99 2.56 34.14 -0.96
C TYR A 99 3.67 33.87 -1.98
N ILE A 100 3.49 32.85 -2.84
CA ILE A 100 4.43 32.50 -3.90
C ILE A 100 4.65 33.72 -4.82
N TYR A 101 3.56 34.38 -5.22
CA TYR A 101 3.63 35.53 -6.11
C TYR A 101 4.27 36.76 -5.47
N GLU A 102 3.83 37.17 -4.29
CA GLU A 102 4.31 38.40 -3.65
C GLU A 102 5.78 38.28 -3.21
N LYS A 103 6.21 37.11 -2.74
CA LYS A 103 7.59 36.89 -2.27
C LYS A 103 8.55 36.54 -3.40
N TYR A 104 8.12 35.69 -4.34
CA TYR A 104 9.00 35.14 -5.38
C TYR A 104 8.76 35.72 -6.76
N GLY A 105 7.63 36.36 -7.02
CA GLY A 105 7.25 36.86 -8.35
C GLY A 105 6.83 35.74 -9.30
N ILE A 106 6.46 34.58 -8.77
CA ILE A 106 6.08 33.39 -9.54
C ILE A 106 4.56 33.32 -9.61
N TYR A 107 4.01 33.25 -10.82
CA TYR A 107 2.58 33.09 -11.03
C TYR A 107 2.14 31.61 -10.95
N THR A 108 0.88 31.35 -10.59
CA THR A 108 0.32 30.00 -10.55
C THR A 108 -0.66 29.77 -11.69
N MET A 109 -0.42 28.75 -12.51
CA MET A 109 -1.45 28.15 -13.36
C MET A 109 -2.17 27.06 -12.55
N LEU A 110 -3.47 27.26 -12.32
CA LEU A 110 -4.26 26.37 -11.48
C LEU A 110 -4.92 25.29 -12.33
N ASN A 111 -4.56 24.03 -12.09
CA ASN A 111 -4.94 22.90 -12.93
C ASN A 111 -5.99 21.99 -12.29
N HIS A 112 -7.17 21.92 -12.91
CA HIS A 112 -8.23 20.99 -12.56
C HIS A 112 -8.15 19.75 -13.46
N SER A 113 -8.06 18.54 -12.90
CA SER A 113 -7.91 17.28 -13.68
C SER A 113 -9.10 16.97 -14.59
N PHE A 114 -10.26 17.58 -14.30
CA PHE A 114 -11.49 17.48 -15.10
C PHE A 114 -11.93 16.03 -15.34
N GLY A 115 -11.78 15.18 -14.31
CA GLY A 115 -12.16 13.77 -14.35
C GLY A 115 -11.11 12.81 -14.92
N ARG A 116 -9.87 13.25 -15.18
CA ARG A 116 -8.82 12.36 -15.72
C ARG A 116 -8.55 11.13 -14.85
N TYR A 117 -8.52 11.31 -13.53
CA TYR A 117 -8.10 10.29 -12.55
C TYR A 117 -9.28 9.66 -11.79
N GLY A 118 -10.47 9.71 -12.40
CA GLY A 118 -11.71 9.24 -11.80
C GLY A 118 -12.49 10.30 -11.02
N LEU A 119 -13.77 10.01 -10.76
CA LEU A 119 -14.73 10.91 -10.12
C LEU A 119 -15.63 10.14 -9.15
N ASN A 120 -16.05 10.79 -8.07
CA ASN A 120 -17.16 10.31 -7.27
C ASN A 120 -18.48 10.88 -7.79
N VAL A 121 -19.20 10.11 -8.61
CA VAL A 121 -20.48 10.51 -9.21
C VAL A 121 -21.61 9.87 -8.39
N LYS A 122 -22.39 10.69 -7.68
CA LYS A 122 -23.53 10.25 -6.84
C LYS A 122 -23.17 9.19 -5.78
N GLY A 123 -21.99 9.30 -5.17
CA GLY A 123 -21.53 8.37 -4.14
C GLY A 123 -20.82 7.12 -4.68
N LYS A 124 -20.58 7.03 -6.00
CA LYS A 124 -19.84 5.95 -6.64
C LYS A 124 -18.53 6.47 -7.23
N TRP A 125 -17.42 5.82 -6.86
CA TRP A 125 -16.16 6.01 -7.57
C TRP A 125 -16.24 5.43 -9.00
N VAL A 126 -15.96 6.28 -9.98
CA VAL A 126 -15.90 5.96 -11.41
C VAL A 126 -14.48 6.22 -11.87
N ALA A 127 -13.71 5.15 -12.12
CA ALA A 127 -12.30 5.27 -12.50
C ALA A 127 -12.10 5.93 -13.88
N ASN A 128 -12.94 5.57 -14.85
CA ASN A 128 -12.91 6.13 -16.21
C ASN A 128 -14.13 7.02 -16.45
N THR A 129 -13.89 8.31 -16.67
CA THR A 129 -14.93 9.32 -16.80
C THR A 129 -15.71 9.21 -18.11
N ASP A 130 -17.04 9.15 -18.02
CA ASP A 130 -17.94 9.27 -19.17
C ASP A 130 -18.47 10.70 -19.29
N TYR A 131 -17.88 11.49 -20.18
CA TYR A 131 -18.26 12.90 -20.40
C TYR A 131 -19.64 13.10 -21.04
N ALA A 132 -20.28 12.03 -21.53
CA ALA A 132 -21.65 12.09 -22.03
C ALA A 132 -22.69 11.92 -20.92
N ASP A 133 -22.32 11.36 -19.78
CA ASP A 133 -23.24 11.11 -18.66
C ASP A 133 -23.72 12.45 -18.03
N PRO A 134 -25.04 12.70 -17.94
CA PRO A 134 -25.56 13.95 -17.39
C PRO A 134 -25.10 14.24 -15.96
N ALA A 135 -24.96 13.22 -15.09
CA ALA A 135 -24.53 13.44 -13.71
C ALA A 135 -23.05 13.83 -13.62
N THR A 136 -22.21 13.22 -14.44
CA THR A 136 -20.80 13.58 -14.60
C THR A 136 -20.64 15.01 -15.10
N ARG A 137 -21.44 15.41 -16.10
CA ARG A 137 -21.44 16.79 -16.62
C ARG A 137 -21.83 17.80 -15.55
N GLU A 138 -22.92 17.54 -14.82
CA GLU A 138 -23.39 18.40 -13.74
C GLU A 138 -22.33 18.58 -12.65
N LEU A 139 -21.66 17.48 -12.25
CA LEU A 139 -20.58 17.50 -11.27
C LEU A 139 -19.40 18.36 -11.74
N LEU A 140 -18.86 18.08 -12.93
CA LEU A 140 -17.69 18.78 -13.46
C LEU A 140 -17.95 20.27 -13.67
N LEU A 141 -19.14 20.64 -14.18
CA LEU A 141 -19.53 22.05 -14.33
C LEU A 141 -19.66 22.75 -12.97
N LYS A 142 -20.20 22.06 -11.96
CA LYS A 142 -20.24 22.59 -10.60
C LYS A 142 -18.83 22.82 -10.04
N GLU A 143 -17.94 21.84 -10.15
CA GLU A 143 -16.56 21.94 -9.65
C GLU A 143 -15.80 23.13 -10.26
N VAL A 144 -15.89 23.32 -11.57
CA VAL A 144 -15.19 24.44 -12.23
C VAL A 144 -15.83 25.81 -11.94
N ARG A 145 -17.15 25.89 -11.74
CA ARG A 145 -17.81 27.13 -11.27
C ARG A 145 -17.36 27.49 -9.86
N ASP A 146 -17.29 26.51 -8.97
CA ASP A 146 -16.80 26.70 -7.61
C ASP A 146 -15.33 27.12 -7.63
N LEU A 147 -14.52 26.49 -8.48
CA LEU A 147 -13.12 26.85 -8.70
C LEU A 147 -12.96 28.30 -9.18
N ALA A 148 -13.68 28.71 -10.24
CA ALA A 148 -13.62 30.07 -10.75
C ALA A 148 -14.08 31.08 -9.68
N THR A 149 -15.17 30.79 -8.97
CA THR A 149 -15.70 31.64 -7.90
C THR A 149 -14.71 31.79 -6.76
N GLN A 150 -14.05 30.70 -6.39
CA GLN A 150 -13.05 30.70 -5.34
C GLN A 150 -11.83 31.52 -5.78
N TYR A 151 -11.24 31.29 -6.94
CA TYR A 151 -9.91 31.84 -7.22
C TYR A 151 -9.86 33.15 -8.01
N LYS A 152 -10.98 33.64 -8.58
CA LYS A 152 -11.00 34.82 -9.49
C LYS A 152 -10.23 36.05 -9.00
N ASP A 153 -10.28 36.36 -7.70
CA ASP A 153 -9.65 37.55 -7.11
C ASP A 153 -8.31 37.23 -6.41
N THR A 154 -7.57 36.20 -6.85
CA THR A 154 -6.33 35.77 -6.19
C THR A 154 -5.10 36.41 -6.85
N PRO A 155 -4.34 37.29 -6.15
CA PRO A 155 -3.06 37.78 -6.64
C PRO A 155 -2.11 36.62 -6.97
N GLY A 156 -1.48 36.67 -8.13
CA GLY A 156 -0.56 35.62 -8.58
C GLY A 156 -1.21 34.49 -9.40
N LEU A 157 -2.54 34.40 -9.49
CA LEU A 157 -3.18 33.47 -10.41
C LEU A 157 -2.93 33.89 -11.87
N LEU A 158 -2.32 33.04 -12.69
CA LEU A 158 -2.06 33.35 -14.10
C LEU A 158 -3.28 33.05 -14.97
N LEU A 159 -3.72 31.80 -14.95
CA LEU A 159 -4.77 31.25 -15.81
C LEU A 159 -5.30 29.93 -15.21
N PHE A 160 -6.46 29.50 -15.69
CA PHE A 160 -7.05 28.20 -15.34
C PHE A 160 -6.74 27.17 -16.41
N LEU A 161 -6.31 25.96 -16.01
CA LEU A 161 -6.08 24.83 -16.90
C LEU A 161 -7.08 23.72 -16.62
N LEU A 162 -7.92 23.40 -17.60
CA LEU A 162 -8.85 22.29 -17.55
C LEU A 162 -8.21 21.04 -18.17
N GLY A 163 -8.25 19.94 -17.43
CA GLY A 163 -7.78 18.63 -17.85
C GLY A 163 -6.30 18.36 -17.55
N ASN A 164 -5.92 17.10 -17.68
CA ASN A 164 -4.55 16.64 -17.85
C ASN A 164 -4.56 15.42 -18.78
N GLU A 165 -4.42 15.64 -20.09
CA GLU A 165 -4.45 14.56 -21.09
C GLU A 165 -5.69 13.66 -21.01
N ASN A 166 -6.87 14.26 -20.81
CA ASN A 166 -8.15 13.53 -20.70
C ASN A 166 -8.45 12.67 -21.94
N ASN A 167 -7.89 13.05 -23.10
CA ASN A 167 -7.93 12.26 -24.31
C ASN A 167 -7.17 10.92 -24.20
N TYR A 168 -6.09 10.83 -23.42
CA TYR A 168 -5.43 9.56 -23.14
C TYR A 168 -6.28 8.64 -22.26
N GLY A 169 -7.08 9.20 -21.34
CA GLY A 169 -8.10 8.46 -20.58
C GLY A 169 -9.24 7.88 -21.43
N LEU A 170 -9.29 8.17 -22.73
CA LEU A 170 -10.17 7.47 -23.67
C LEU A 170 -9.58 6.12 -24.12
N PHE A 171 -8.29 5.89 -23.87
CA PHE A 171 -7.54 4.70 -24.27
C PHE A 171 -7.01 3.90 -23.07
N TRP A 172 -6.55 4.56 -22.01
CA TRP A 172 -5.98 3.91 -20.82
C TRP A 172 -7.06 3.60 -19.78
N GLU A 173 -6.89 2.49 -19.05
CA GLU A 173 -7.80 2.10 -17.97
C GLU A 173 -7.31 2.53 -16.57
N GLY A 174 -6.07 3.03 -16.44
CA GLY A 174 -5.41 3.39 -15.19
C GLY A 174 -4.84 4.82 -15.11
N ALA A 175 -4.17 5.09 -13.98
CA ALA A 175 -3.48 6.36 -13.70
C ALA A 175 -1.99 6.32 -14.04
N GLU A 176 -1.40 5.13 -14.22
CA GLU A 176 -0.06 4.98 -14.80
C GLU A 176 -0.11 5.28 -16.30
N THR A 177 0.98 5.83 -16.82
CA THR A 177 1.08 6.18 -18.23
C THR A 177 1.49 4.95 -19.05
N GLU A 178 0.80 4.75 -20.17
CA GLU A 178 0.93 3.57 -21.03
C GLU A 178 1.10 3.99 -22.51
N ASP A 179 1.45 3.04 -23.39
CA ASP A 179 1.47 3.30 -24.83
C ASP A 179 0.07 3.64 -25.36
N VAL A 180 -0.05 4.59 -26.30
CA VAL A 180 -1.34 4.95 -26.92
C VAL A 180 -1.60 4.10 -28.18
N PRO A 181 -2.73 3.39 -28.28
CA PRO A 181 -3.09 2.63 -29.48
C PRO A 181 -3.51 3.56 -30.62
N MET A 182 -2.85 3.45 -31.78
CA MET A 182 -3.04 4.34 -32.94
C MET A 182 -4.35 4.11 -33.73
N GLU A 183 -5.08 2.99 -33.53
CA GLU A 183 -6.20 2.57 -34.40
C GLU A 183 -7.51 2.21 -33.64
N ASP A 184 -8.00 3.02 -32.71
CA ASP A 184 -9.36 2.83 -32.15
C ASP A 184 -10.36 3.88 -32.66
N ARG A 185 -11.44 3.41 -33.32
CA ARG A 185 -12.54 4.25 -33.81
C ARG A 185 -13.61 4.56 -32.74
N LYS A 186 -13.61 3.86 -31.61
CA LYS A 186 -14.57 4.11 -30.51
C LYS A 186 -14.21 5.35 -29.69
N SER A 187 -12.92 5.63 -29.50
CA SER A 187 -12.43 6.81 -28.78
C SER A 187 -12.83 8.12 -29.47
N THR A 188 -12.88 8.15 -30.80
CA THR A 188 -13.32 9.32 -31.58
C THR A 188 -14.76 9.74 -31.28
N GLN A 189 -15.67 8.79 -31.05
CA GLN A 189 -17.07 9.12 -30.70
C GLN A 189 -17.19 9.67 -29.27
N LYS A 190 -16.36 9.18 -28.34
CA LYS A 190 -16.32 9.66 -26.96
C LYS A 190 -15.60 11.00 -26.79
N ALA A 191 -14.73 11.37 -27.72
CA ALA A 191 -14.01 12.64 -27.71
C ALA A 191 -14.93 13.86 -27.86
N ILE A 192 -15.99 13.77 -28.68
CA ILE A 192 -16.92 14.88 -28.93
C ILE A 192 -17.60 15.39 -27.64
N PRO A 193 -18.31 14.56 -26.84
CA PRO A 193 -18.97 15.03 -25.62
C PRO A 193 -17.98 15.60 -24.59
N MET A 194 -16.75 15.08 -24.56
CA MET A 194 -15.66 15.60 -23.73
C MET A 194 -15.28 17.03 -24.12
N TYR A 195 -14.94 17.28 -25.39
CA TYR A 195 -14.54 18.62 -25.83
C TYR A 195 -15.70 19.64 -25.83
N GLN A 196 -16.94 19.19 -26.04
CA GLN A 196 -18.13 20.01 -25.81
C GLN A 196 -18.25 20.44 -24.35
N LEU A 197 -18.00 19.53 -23.41
CA LEU A 197 -18.03 19.85 -21.98
C LEU A 197 -16.87 20.78 -21.57
N PHE A 198 -15.66 20.59 -22.11
CA PHE A 198 -14.56 21.55 -21.94
C PHE A 198 -14.96 22.96 -22.37
N ASN A 199 -15.64 23.09 -23.52
CA ASN A 199 -16.10 24.38 -24.01
C ASN A 199 -17.20 24.99 -23.14
N GLU A 200 -18.14 24.17 -22.68
CA GLU A 200 -19.21 24.60 -21.77
C GLU A 200 -18.63 25.08 -20.43
N ALA A 201 -17.70 24.32 -19.85
CA ALA A 201 -16.96 24.72 -18.65
C ALA A 201 -16.24 26.06 -18.83
N ALA A 202 -15.55 26.25 -19.97
CA ALA A 202 -14.89 27.52 -20.27
C ALA A 202 -15.87 28.70 -20.32
N LYS A 203 -17.05 28.53 -20.93
CA LYS A 203 -18.10 29.56 -20.95
C LYS A 203 -18.58 29.90 -19.54
N GLU A 204 -18.85 28.90 -18.70
CA GLU A 204 -19.35 29.12 -17.35
C GLU A 204 -18.31 29.80 -16.45
N MET A 205 -17.06 29.37 -16.52
CA MET A 205 -15.96 29.99 -15.78
C MET A 205 -15.72 31.44 -16.22
N LYS A 206 -15.82 31.75 -17.53
CA LYS A 206 -15.70 33.12 -18.06
C LYS A 206 -16.82 34.05 -17.61
N ALA A 207 -18.00 33.52 -17.33
CA ALA A 207 -19.08 34.30 -16.73
C ALA A 207 -18.74 34.77 -15.30
N ILE A 208 -17.79 34.09 -14.64
CA ILE A 208 -17.37 34.36 -13.25
C ILE A 208 -16.04 35.14 -13.19
N SER A 209 -15.04 34.76 -14.01
CA SER A 209 -13.73 35.42 -14.10
C SER A 209 -13.47 35.85 -15.54
N THR A 210 -13.49 37.16 -15.78
CA THR A 210 -13.29 37.78 -17.11
C THR A 210 -11.86 38.27 -17.32
N ASP A 211 -11.02 38.16 -16.30
CA ASP A 211 -9.66 38.70 -16.23
C ASP A 211 -8.57 37.61 -16.28
N ARG A 212 -8.97 36.33 -16.40
CA ARG A 212 -8.09 35.16 -16.48
C ARG A 212 -8.42 34.31 -17.71
N PRO A 213 -7.42 33.94 -18.53
CA PRO A 213 -7.63 32.99 -19.63
C PRO A 213 -7.96 31.59 -19.12
N ILE A 214 -8.65 30.83 -19.97
CA ILE A 214 -8.93 29.41 -19.75
C ILE A 214 -8.23 28.59 -20.83
N ALA A 215 -7.38 27.67 -20.40
CA ALA A 215 -6.68 26.71 -21.22
C ALA A 215 -7.32 25.31 -21.07
N LEU A 216 -7.21 24.50 -22.11
CA LEU A 216 -7.38 23.04 -22.02
C LEU A 216 -6.01 22.37 -21.98
N CYS A 217 -5.89 21.17 -21.40
CA CYS A 217 -4.70 20.32 -21.49
C CYS A 217 -4.99 19.09 -22.36
N ASN A 218 -4.32 18.96 -23.50
CA ASN A 218 -4.46 17.83 -24.43
C ASN A 218 -3.16 17.03 -24.55
N GLY A 219 -3.27 15.70 -24.62
CA GLY A 219 -2.15 14.83 -24.97
C GLY A 219 -1.83 14.94 -26.46
N ASP A 220 -0.70 15.58 -26.77
CA ASP A 220 -0.27 15.93 -28.13
C ASP A 220 -1.40 16.58 -28.99
N LEU A 221 -1.35 16.44 -30.32
CA LEU A 221 -2.29 16.99 -31.30
C LEU A 221 -3.52 16.09 -31.54
N LEU A 222 -3.72 15.05 -30.73
CA LEU A 222 -4.83 14.14 -30.92
C LEU A 222 -6.16 14.90 -30.87
N PHE A 223 -7.04 14.60 -31.83
CA PHE A 223 -8.37 15.21 -31.99
C PHE A 223 -8.37 16.74 -32.22
N LEU A 224 -7.28 17.31 -32.74
CA LEU A 224 -7.19 18.76 -33.02
C LEU A 224 -8.35 19.29 -33.89
N ASP A 225 -8.85 18.48 -34.83
CA ASP A 225 -10.01 18.80 -35.66
C ASP A 225 -11.31 18.96 -34.85
N ILE A 226 -11.54 18.06 -33.88
CA ILE A 226 -12.69 18.12 -32.98
C ILE A 226 -12.52 19.29 -32.00
N ILE A 227 -11.33 19.49 -31.44
CA ILE A 227 -11.01 20.61 -30.55
C ILE A 227 -11.28 21.94 -31.26
N ALA A 228 -10.78 22.06 -32.50
CA ALA A 228 -10.97 23.25 -33.30
C ALA A 228 -12.45 23.54 -33.55
N LYS A 229 -13.28 22.50 -33.70
CA LYS A 229 -14.72 22.63 -33.93
C LYS A 229 -15.50 22.93 -32.64
N GLU A 230 -15.26 22.20 -31.57
CA GLU A 230 -16.12 22.21 -30.37
C GLU A 230 -15.63 23.19 -29.29
N CYS A 231 -14.32 23.45 -29.17
CA CYS A 231 -13.72 24.30 -28.13
C CYS A 231 -13.50 25.77 -28.56
N LYS A 232 -14.56 26.49 -28.95
CA LYS A 232 -14.45 27.89 -29.41
C LYS A 232 -14.10 28.91 -28.31
N ASP A 233 -14.56 28.65 -27.09
CA ASP A 233 -14.46 29.53 -25.93
C ASP A 233 -13.23 29.25 -25.06
N ILE A 234 -12.40 28.28 -25.43
CA ILE A 234 -11.06 28.12 -24.85
C ILE A 234 -10.13 29.20 -25.42
N ASP A 235 -9.29 29.80 -24.56
CA ASP A 235 -8.37 30.88 -24.93
C ASP A 235 -7.02 30.35 -25.42
N ILE A 236 -6.56 29.23 -24.84
CA ILE A 236 -5.20 28.69 -25.05
C ILE A 236 -5.30 27.19 -25.32
N PHE A 237 -4.61 26.74 -26.37
CA PHE A 237 -4.37 25.32 -26.61
C PHE A 237 -3.19 24.88 -25.75
N GLY A 238 -3.49 24.34 -24.57
CA GLY A 238 -2.50 23.71 -23.70
C GLY A 238 -2.29 22.24 -24.11
N THR A 239 -1.04 21.79 -24.12
CA THR A 239 -0.73 20.40 -24.49
C THR A 239 0.48 19.83 -23.77
N ASN A 240 0.38 18.56 -23.35
CA ASN A 240 1.49 17.76 -22.86
C ASN A 240 2.13 17.02 -24.04
N VAL A 241 3.45 17.17 -24.23
CA VAL A 241 4.13 16.70 -25.44
C VAL A 241 5.52 16.15 -25.14
N TYR A 242 5.77 14.91 -25.60
CA TYR A 242 7.05 14.21 -25.46
C TYR A 242 7.54 13.73 -26.85
N ARG A 243 7.92 14.67 -27.72
CA ARG A 243 8.36 14.38 -29.11
C ARG A 243 9.89 14.30 -29.29
N GLY A 244 10.65 14.30 -28.19
CA GLY A 244 12.12 14.38 -28.23
C GLY A 244 12.61 15.82 -28.28
N VAL A 245 13.63 16.11 -29.11
CA VAL A 245 14.34 17.41 -29.11
C VAL A 245 13.53 18.60 -29.68
N SER A 246 12.53 18.36 -30.53
CA SER A 246 11.68 19.40 -31.13
C SER A 246 10.22 18.96 -31.18
N PHE A 247 9.30 19.92 -31.26
CA PHE A 247 7.86 19.66 -31.36
C PHE A 247 7.38 19.44 -32.80
N GLY A 248 8.26 19.59 -33.78
CA GLY A 248 7.98 19.34 -35.19
C GLY A 248 6.96 20.33 -35.77
N ASP A 249 5.88 19.81 -36.34
CA ASP A 249 4.85 20.59 -37.03
C ASP A 249 3.78 21.21 -36.11
N LEU A 250 3.88 20.99 -34.79
CA LEU A 250 2.82 21.30 -33.83
C LEU A 250 2.34 22.74 -33.88
N PHE A 251 3.25 23.71 -33.77
CA PHE A 251 2.89 25.12 -33.78
C PHE A 251 2.19 25.53 -35.08
N GLN A 252 2.67 25.01 -36.21
CA GLN A 252 2.14 25.32 -37.53
C GLN A 252 0.75 24.71 -37.72
N ARG A 253 0.55 23.46 -37.28
CA ARG A 253 -0.76 22.79 -37.32
C ARG A 253 -1.78 23.49 -36.44
N VAL A 254 -1.45 23.82 -35.19
CA VAL A 254 -2.38 24.55 -34.31
C VAL A 254 -2.73 25.92 -34.91
N LYS A 255 -1.75 26.65 -35.47
CA LYS A 255 -2.00 27.92 -36.16
C LYS A 255 -2.98 27.78 -37.32
N ASN A 256 -2.83 26.73 -38.13
CA ASN A 256 -3.62 26.53 -39.34
C ASN A 256 -5.02 25.94 -39.05
N GLU A 257 -5.11 25.03 -38.08
CA GLU A 257 -6.33 24.24 -37.84
C GLU A 257 -7.21 24.84 -36.73
N TYR A 258 -6.63 25.42 -35.67
CA TYR A 258 -7.37 25.93 -34.51
C TYR A 258 -7.27 27.45 -34.32
N GLY A 259 -6.09 28.03 -34.58
CA GLY A 259 -5.85 29.48 -34.51
C GLY A 259 -5.69 30.05 -33.09
N LYS A 260 -5.53 29.20 -32.07
CA LYS A 260 -5.28 29.63 -30.67
C LYS A 260 -3.78 29.60 -30.34
N PRO A 261 -3.32 30.39 -29.34
CA PRO A 261 -1.95 30.30 -28.85
C PRO A 261 -1.67 28.93 -28.23
N VAL A 262 -0.43 28.48 -28.39
CA VAL A 262 0.11 27.21 -27.89
C VAL A 262 0.87 27.45 -26.58
N MET A 263 0.55 26.64 -25.59
CA MET A 263 1.28 26.56 -24.33
C MET A 263 1.58 25.10 -24.01
N PHE A 264 2.83 24.73 -23.80
CA PHE A 264 3.11 23.36 -23.35
C PHE A 264 2.82 23.26 -21.87
N THR A 265 1.85 22.42 -21.51
CA THR A 265 1.44 22.21 -20.11
C THR A 265 2.35 21.23 -19.39
N GLU A 266 3.03 20.36 -20.14
CA GLU A 266 4.17 19.50 -19.77
C GLU A 266 5.02 19.18 -21.02
N PHE A 267 6.34 19.13 -20.83
CA PHE A 267 7.31 18.54 -21.76
C PHE A 267 8.63 18.32 -21.03
N GLY A 268 9.45 17.38 -21.49
CA GLY A 268 10.77 17.16 -20.88
C GLY A 268 11.38 15.83 -21.27
N ALA A 269 12.35 15.40 -20.47
CA ALA A 269 13.05 14.13 -20.58
C ALA A 269 13.39 13.64 -19.17
N ASP A 270 13.40 12.33 -18.97
CA ASP A 270 13.95 11.76 -17.76
C ASP A 270 15.49 11.81 -17.76
N ALA A 271 16.06 11.65 -16.57
CA ALA A 271 17.49 11.65 -16.33
C ALA A 271 18.04 10.24 -16.14
N PHE A 272 17.36 9.19 -16.61
CA PHE A 272 17.86 7.82 -16.58
C PHE A 272 18.11 7.32 -18.01
N ASN A 273 19.02 6.37 -18.17
CA ASN A 273 19.33 5.80 -19.47
C ASN A 273 19.13 4.29 -19.40
N GLU A 274 18.08 3.82 -20.06
CA GLU A 274 17.62 2.43 -19.95
C GLU A 274 18.65 1.43 -20.53
N LEU A 275 19.48 1.84 -21.50
CA LEU A 275 20.50 0.96 -22.07
C LEU A 275 21.71 0.78 -21.15
N SER A 276 22.12 1.86 -20.48
CA SER A 276 23.31 1.86 -19.61
C SER A 276 22.98 1.58 -18.13
N GLN A 277 21.69 1.65 -17.76
CA GLN A 277 21.16 1.48 -16.41
C GLN A 277 21.80 2.47 -15.41
N LYS A 278 21.93 3.73 -15.84
CA LYS A 278 22.57 4.81 -15.09
C LYS A 278 21.87 6.14 -15.34
N GLU A 279 22.02 7.05 -14.38
CA GLU A 279 21.58 8.44 -14.53
C GLU A 279 22.35 9.15 -15.66
N ASP A 280 21.63 9.80 -16.58
CA ASP A 280 22.12 10.52 -17.76
C ASP A 280 21.60 11.97 -17.80
N GLN A 281 22.23 12.83 -16.99
CA GLN A 281 21.87 14.25 -16.93
C GLN A 281 22.18 15.01 -18.24
N ASP A 282 23.09 14.50 -19.07
CA ASP A 282 23.45 15.12 -20.34
C ASP A 282 22.35 14.93 -21.40
N ALA A 283 21.74 13.74 -21.43
CA ALA A 283 20.53 13.50 -22.22
C ALA A 283 19.42 14.47 -21.87
N GLN A 284 19.08 14.58 -20.59
CA GLN A 284 18.04 15.48 -20.11
C GLN A 284 18.31 16.94 -20.52
N SER A 285 19.52 17.46 -20.28
CA SER A 285 19.91 18.82 -20.70
C SER A 285 19.77 19.04 -22.21
N ASN A 286 20.17 18.07 -23.03
CA ASN A 286 20.12 18.19 -24.49
C ASN A 286 18.69 18.39 -25.01
N TYR A 287 17.76 17.52 -24.58
CA TYR A 287 16.36 17.62 -25.01
C TYR A 287 15.71 18.93 -24.54
N LEU A 288 15.97 19.34 -23.29
CA LEU A 288 15.40 20.58 -22.76
C LEU A 288 15.90 21.84 -23.48
N ILE A 289 17.17 21.88 -23.89
CA ILE A 289 17.69 22.99 -24.72
C ILE A 289 16.93 23.07 -26.04
N GLY A 290 16.79 21.94 -26.74
CA GLY A 290 16.07 21.89 -28.01
C GLY A 290 14.60 22.28 -27.87
N ASN A 291 13.93 21.78 -26.83
CA ASN A 291 12.53 22.10 -26.55
C ASN A 291 12.33 23.61 -26.31
N TRP A 292 13.14 24.21 -25.44
CA TRP A 292 13.03 25.64 -25.16
C TRP A 292 13.44 26.52 -26.34
N GLN A 293 14.42 26.08 -27.13
CA GLN A 293 14.78 26.76 -28.38
C GLN A 293 13.57 26.83 -29.32
N ASP A 294 12.89 25.71 -29.55
CA ASP A 294 11.74 25.64 -30.44
C ASP A 294 10.55 26.45 -29.90
N ILE A 295 10.33 26.46 -28.58
CA ILE A 295 9.34 27.32 -27.90
C ILE A 295 9.62 28.81 -28.14
N TYR A 296 10.87 29.25 -28.02
CA TYR A 296 11.24 30.66 -28.20
C TYR A 296 11.26 31.08 -29.67
N GLU A 297 11.70 30.21 -30.59
CA GLU A 297 11.66 30.50 -32.03
C GLU A 297 10.23 30.66 -32.57
N ASN A 298 9.24 30.00 -31.94
CA ASN A 298 7.83 30.12 -32.29
C ASN A 298 7.08 31.24 -31.53
N ALA A 299 7.76 32.03 -30.69
CA ALA A 299 7.15 33.18 -30.04
C ALA A 299 6.83 34.30 -31.04
N ALA A 300 5.84 35.13 -30.72
CA ALA A 300 5.43 36.24 -31.58
C ALA A 300 6.59 37.22 -31.83
N GLY A 301 6.85 37.51 -33.11
CA GLY A 301 7.97 38.36 -33.55
C GLY A 301 9.31 37.64 -33.77
N MET A 302 9.41 36.32 -33.56
CA MET A 302 10.67 35.55 -33.69
C MET A 302 10.85 34.83 -35.04
N GLY A 303 9.90 34.95 -35.97
CA GLY A 303 10.07 34.52 -37.37
C GLY A 303 9.54 33.14 -37.76
N LYS A 304 9.06 32.31 -36.81
CA LYS A 304 8.31 31.06 -37.10
C LYS A 304 6.78 31.26 -36.99
N ALA A 305 6.05 30.31 -36.38
CA ALA A 305 4.59 30.33 -36.34
C ALA A 305 4.02 31.54 -35.56
N GLY A 306 4.73 32.03 -34.54
CA GLY A 306 4.35 33.24 -33.80
C GLY A 306 3.16 33.03 -32.85
N ASN A 307 2.85 31.80 -32.48
CA ASN A 307 1.74 31.45 -31.58
C ASN A 307 2.19 30.78 -30.27
N SER A 308 3.49 30.68 -29.99
CA SER A 308 4.00 30.17 -28.72
C SER A 308 3.90 31.23 -27.61
N ILE A 309 3.29 30.88 -26.49
CA ILE A 309 3.27 31.71 -25.27
C ILE A 309 4.13 31.15 -24.12
N GLY A 310 4.89 30.09 -24.38
CA GLY A 310 5.78 29.43 -23.42
C GLY A 310 5.30 28.04 -23.01
N GLY A 311 5.74 27.57 -21.85
CA GLY A 311 5.33 26.25 -21.35
C GLY A 311 5.92 25.89 -19.99
N TYR A 312 5.64 24.68 -19.53
CA TYR A 312 6.05 24.12 -18.24
C TYR A 312 6.92 22.89 -18.44
N THR A 313 8.17 22.96 -17.96
CA THR A 313 9.07 21.80 -17.96
C THR A 313 8.59 20.76 -16.94
N PHE A 314 8.53 19.50 -17.35
CA PHE A 314 8.19 18.35 -16.51
C PHE A 314 9.46 17.58 -16.13
N GLN A 315 9.85 17.53 -14.86
CA GLN A 315 9.28 18.26 -13.70
C GLN A 315 10.34 18.75 -12.72
N PHE A 316 9.95 19.50 -11.70
CA PHE A 316 10.93 20.13 -10.81
C PHE A 316 11.77 19.12 -10.01
N SER A 317 11.13 18.12 -9.42
CA SER A 317 11.79 17.14 -8.56
C SER A 317 11.37 15.70 -8.88
N ASP A 318 12.16 14.71 -8.47
CA ASP A 318 11.85 13.29 -8.71
C ASP A 318 10.52 12.83 -8.09
N GLY A 319 9.80 11.97 -8.81
CA GLY A 319 8.51 11.42 -8.39
C GLY A 319 8.61 9.96 -7.96
N TRP A 320 9.13 9.69 -6.76
CA TRP A 320 9.39 8.32 -6.21
C TRP A 320 8.15 7.44 -5.98
N TRP A 321 6.97 7.93 -6.38
CA TRP A 321 5.71 7.21 -6.28
C TRP A 321 5.11 6.94 -7.65
N LYS A 322 5.75 7.36 -8.74
CA LYS A 322 5.13 7.32 -10.06
C LYS A 322 4.98 5.90 -10.61
N TYR A 323 5.87 4.98 -10.21
CA TYR A 323 5.71 3.57 -10.51
C TYR A 323 5.00 2.83 -9.36
N LYS A 324 4.03 1.96 -9.68
CA LYS A 324 3.18 1.21 -8.74
C LYS A 324 2.29 2.05 -7.81
N GLN A 325 2.60 3.31 -7.59
CA GLN A 325 1.77 4.33 -6.89
C GLN A 325 1.49 4.11 -5.41
N THR A 326 1.53 2.88 -4.91
CA THR A 326 1.25 2.53 -3.51
C THR A 326 2.30 1.60 -2.89
N GLU A 327 3.19 1.07 -3.72
CA GLU A 327 4.30 0.20 -3.33
C GLU A 327 5.64 0.89 -3.63
N ASN A 328 6.74 0.39 -3.06
CA ASN A 328 8.10 0.88 -3.33
C ASN A 328 8.32 2.38 -3.10
N LEU A 329 7.47 3.06 -2.32
CA LEU A 329 7.52 4.53 -2.15
C LEU A 329 8.83 5.07 -1.56
N ASP A 330 9.65 4.20 -0.93
CA ASP A 330 10.97 4.49 -0.36
C ASP A 330 12.14 4.03 -1.25
N VAL A 331 11.84 3.64 -2.49
CA VAL A 331 12.79 3.17 -3.52
C VAL A 331 12.64 4.06 -4.74
N HIS A 332 13.76 4.55 -5.28
CA HIS A 332 13.74 5.28 -6.55
C HIS A 332 13.78 4.26 -7.67
N ASP A 333 12.60 3.91 -8.20
CA ASP A 333 12.46 2.84 -9.17
C ASP A 333 13.06 3.25 -10.52
N THR A 334 13.62 2.25 -11.22
CA THR A 334 14.27 2.42 -12.52
C THR A 334 13.44 1.79 -13.64
N ASN A 335 12.16 1.50 -13.38
CA ASN A 335 11.25 0.97 -14.39
C ASN A 335 10.94 2.01 -15.48
N ALA A 336 11.13 1.62 -16.74
CA ALA A 336 10.65 2.37 -17.90
C ALA A 336 9.23 1.89 -18.28
N SER A 337 8.22 2.72 -18.06
CA SER A 337 6.80 2.34 -18.23
C SER A 337 6.33 2.38 -19.69
N TRP A 338 6.92 3.24 -20.53
CA TRP A 338 6.57 3.33 -21.96
C TRP A 338 7.78 3.56 -22.88
N SER A 339 7.56 3.39 -24.18
CA SER A 339 8.58 3.54 -25.25
C SER A 339 8.41 4.84 -26.02
N ASN A 340 9.51 5.56 -26.28
CA ASN A 340 9.47 6.78 -27.08
C ASN A 340 10.70 6.96 -28.00
N GLY A 341 10.47 6.82 -29.31
CA GLY A 341 11.50 6.96 -30.34
C GLY A 341 12.04 8.37 -30.58
N GLY A 342 11.41 9.41 -29.99
CA GLY A 342 11.94 10.77 -30.02
C GLY A 342 13.19 10.95 -29.15
N TYR A 343 13.40 10.05 -28.17
CA TYR A 343 14.50 10.08 -27.21
C TYR A 343 15.62 9.15 -27.65
N ILE A 344 16.27 9.52 -28.76
CA ILE A 344 17.24 8.68 -29.49
C ILE A 344 18.48 8.24 -28.71
N LYS A 345 18.81 8.88 -27.57
CA LYS A 345 20.02 8.59 -26.79
C LYS A 345 19.99 7.23 -26.07
N ASP A 346 18.80 6.71 -25.77
CA ASP A 346 18.63 5.41 -25.12
C ASP A 346 17.46 4.59 -25.69
N TYR A 347 16.85 5.06 -26.78
CA TYR A 347 15.83 4.32 -27.50
C TYR A 347 16.38 3.04 -28.13
N GLN A 348 15.70 1.92 -27.85
CA GLN A 348 15.86 0.68 -28.58
C GLN A 348 14.49 0.18 -29.04
N LYS A 349 14.35 -0.11 -30.34
CA LYS A 349 13.10 -0.64 -30.90
C LYS A 349 12.64 -1.89 -30.14
N GLY A 350 11.40 -1.87 -29.65
CA GLY A 350 10.80 -2.95 -28.87
C GLY A 350 11.16 -2.95 -27.38
N ALA A 351 11.74 -1.86 -26.86
CA ALA A 351 11.98 -1.64 -25.44
C ALA A 351 11.44 -0.27 -25.02
N ASN A 352 10.94 -0.20 -23.78
CA ASN A 352 10.62 1.05 -23.12
C ASN A 352 11.91 1.81 -22.78
N ASN A 353 11.83 3.13 -22.66
CA ASN A 353 12.98 3.98 -22.34
C ASN A 353 12.60 5.27 -21.60
N MET A 354 11.40 5.33 -21.02
CA MET A 354 10.91 6.52 -20.33
C MET A 354 10.62 6.18 -18.86
N ASN A 355 11.47 6.67 -17.96
CA ASN A 355 11.46 6.37 -16.54
C ASN A 355 10.74 7.48 -15.74
N GLU A 356 9.44 7.33 -15.43
CA GLU A 356 8.64 8.42 -14.83
C GLU A 356 9.24 9.02 -13.54
N GLU A 357 9.84 8.20 -12.68
CA GLU A 357 10.39 8.71 -11.41
C GLU A 357 11.61 9.61 -11.59
N TRP A 358 12.22 9.62 -12.78
CA TRP A 358 13.49 10.29 -13.10
C TRP A 358 13.33 11.57 -13.93
N PHE A 359 12.11 12.05 -14.15
CA PHE A 359 11.83 13.33 -14.85
C PHE A 359 12.25 14.58 -14.08
N GLY A 360 12.59 14.46 -12.80
CA GLY A 360 13.03 15.60 -11.99
C GLY A 360 14.26 16.28 -12.60
N ILE A 361 14.27 17.61 -12.68
CA ILE A 361 15.51 18.37 -12.92
C ILE A 361 16.34 18.56 -11.64
N CYS A 362 15.76 18.20 -10.49
CA CYS A 362 16.39 18.12 -9.18
C CYS A 362 16.17 16.73 -8.58
N ALA A 363 17.24 16.13 -8.05
CA ALA A 363 17.15 14.89 -7.29
C ALA A 363 16.71 15.15 -5.85
N LYS A 364 16.00 14.19 -5.23
CA LYS A 364 15.59 14.27 -3.81
C LYS A 364 16.61 13.63 -2.88
N GLY A 365 16.93 14.34 -1.80
CA GLY A 365 17.60 13.81 -0.61
C GLY A 365 16.68 12.95 0.26
N ALA A 366 17.20 12.50 1.39
CA ALA A 366 16.41 11.79 2.39
C ALA A 366 15.37 12.72 3.02
N THR A 367 14.20 12.16 3.33
CA THR A 367 13.16 12.87 4.08
C THR A 367 13.49 12.84 5.57
N ASP A 368 13.47 14.01 6.21
CA ASP A 368 13.70 14.16 7.65
C ASP A 368 12.46 13.76 8.47
N ALA A 369 12.62 13.71 9.79
CA ALA A 369 11.55 13.29 10.71
C ALA A 369 10.30 14.20 10.71
N ASN A 370 10.38 15.40 10.13
CA ASN A 370 9.27 16.34 9.97
C ASN A 370 8.68 16.32 8.56
N GLY A 371 9.18 15.48 7.65
CA GLY A 371 8.73 15.39 6.26
C GLY A 371 9.43 16.34 5.30
N GLY A 372 10.45 17.10 5.75
CA GLY A 372 11.25 17.97 4.91
C GLY A 372 12.34 17.21 4.14
N TYR A 373 12.81 17.75 3.03
CA TYR A 373 13.95 17.18 2.29
C TYR A 373 14.73 18.28 1.56
N GLN A 374 15.98 17.96 1.22
CA GLN A 374 16.82 18.80 0.37
C GLN A 374 16.72 18.37 -1.10
N LEU A 375 16.72 19.35 -2.00
CA LEU A 375 16.85 19.12 -3.43
C LEU A 375 18.29 19.31 -3.90
N TYR A 376 18.71 18.47 -4.83
CA TYR A 376 20.01 18.48 -5.46
C TYR A 376 19.87 18.73 -6.96
N PRO A 377 20.12 19.97 -7.44
CA PRO A 377 20.04 20.31 -8.85
C PRO A 377 20.85 19.41 -9.78
N ARG A 378 20.23 18.93 -10.87
CA ARG A 378 20.92 18.25 -11.98
C ARG A 378 21.47 19.25 -12.98
N SER A 379 22.24 18.78 -13.96
CA SER A 379 22.71 19.59 -15.09
C SER A 379 21.55 20.37 -15.75
N ALA A 380 20.39 19.75 -15.91
CA ALA A 380 19.19 20.37 -16.45
C ALA A 380 18.78 21.68 -15.74
N TYR A 381 18.88 21.75 -14.41
CA TYR A 381 18.60 22.98 -13.65
C TYR A 381 19.53 24.12 -14.07
N TYR A 382 20.84 23.86 -14.13
CA TYR A 382 21.82 24.88 -14.52
C TYR A 382 21.70 25.27 -15.99
N THR A 383 21.33 24.32 -16.85
CA THR A 383 21.01 24.56 -18.25
C THR A 383 19.80 25.48 -18.40
N LEU A 384 18.69 25.16 -17.73
CA LEU A 384 17.46 25.98 -17.77
C LEU A 384 17.68 27.37 -17.20
N LYS A 385 18.53 27.50 -16.18
CA LYS A 385 18.95 28.80 -15.65
C LYS A 385 19.62 29.68 -16.69
N GLN A 386 20.35 29.11 -17.65
CA GLN A 386 20.89 29.84 -18.79
C GLN A 386 19.77 30.13 -19.79
N VAL A 387 19.00 29.11 -20.20
CA VAL A 387 17.87 29.24 -21.14
C VAL A 387 16.93 30.41 -20.77
N HIS A 388 16.49 30.48 -19.52
CA HIS A 388 15.50 31.47 -19.06
C HIS A 388 16.02 32.90 -18.92
N GLN A 389 17.30 33.16 -19.16
CA GLN A 389 17.81 34.53 -19.27
C GLN A 389 17.42 35.18 -20.60
N PHE A 390 17.07 34.39 -21.63
CA PHE A 390 16.55 34.93 -22.88
C PHE A 390 15.09 35.35 -22.74
N ASN A 391 14.77 36.58 -23.18
CA ASN A 391 13.41 37.08 -23.26
C ASN A 391 13.05 37.41 -24.71
N PRO A 392 12.12 36.69 -25.37
CA PRO A 392 11.75 36.94 -26.75
C PRO A 392 11.08 38.31 -26.98
N TYR A 393 10.66 39.01 -25.92
CA TYR A 393 9.98 40.30 -26.00
C TYR A 393 10.86 41.51 -25.65
N GLU A 394 12.18 41.31 -25.46
CA GLU A 394 13.10 42.39 -25.12
C GLU A 394 13.31 43.36 -26.31
N SER A 395 13.41 44.67 -26.02
CA SER A 395 13.46 45.72 -27.05
C SER A 395 14.90 46.08 -27.42
N GLY A 396 15.34 45.70 -28.63
CA GLY A 396 16.63 46.10 -29.22
C GLY A 396 16.78 45.56 -30.65
N SER A 397 17.49 46.26 -31.53
CA SER A 397 17.69 45.83 -32.93
C SER A 397 18.43 44.50 -33.05
N GLN A 398 19.26 44.12 -32.06
CA GLN A 398 19.92 42.82 -32.01
C GLN A 398 18.96 41.63 -31.80
N TYR A 399 17.72 41.85 -31.33
CA TYR A 399 16.76 40.79 -31.01
C TYR A 399 15.79 40.43 -32.15
N LYS A 400 15.84 41.16 -33.28
CA LYS A 400 14.93 40.99 -34.43
C LYS A 400 15.58 40.34 -35.67
N SER A 401 16.79 39.78 -35.53
CA SER A 401 17.46 39.06 -36.63
C SER A 401 16.88 37.65 -36.80
N ALA A 402 16.94 37.11 -38.03
CA ALA A 402 16.36 35.79 -38.38
C ALA A 402 17.02 34.56 -37.69
N ASN A 403 18.02 34.75 -36.81
CA ASN A 403 18.72 33.66 -36.10
C ASN A 403 19.05 34.01 -34.64
N THR A 404 18.44 35.04 -34.06
CA THR A 404 18.79 35.52 -32.71
C THR A 404 18.67 34.42 -31.65
N VAL A 405 17.54 33.69 -31.64
CA VAL A 405 17.29 32.62 -30.66
C VAL A 405 18.32 31.52 -30.82
N LYS A 406 18.50 31.01 -32.05
CA LYS A 406 19.50 29.97 -32.33
C LYS A 406 20.91 30.38 -31.87
N ASN A 407 21.36 31.59 -32.19
CA ASN A 407 22.69 32.08 -31.80
C ASN A 407 22.86 32.15 -30.27
N TYR A 408 21.81 32.49 -29.54
CA TYR A 408 21.83 32.48 -28.07
C TYR A 408 21.97 31.05 -27.53
N PHE A 409 21.15 30.12 -28.05
CA PHE A 409 21.14 28.72 -27.60
C PHE A 409 22.41 27.96 -27.99
N ASP A 410 23.02 28.27 -29.14
CA ASP A 410 24.34 27.75 -29.55
C ASP A 410 25.45 28.12 -28.53
N GLY A 411 25.24 29.17 -27.72
CA GLY A 411 26.16 29.59 -26.66
C GLY A 411 25.96 28.90 -25.31
N ILE A 412 24.90 28.10 -25.13
CA ILE A 412 24.62 27.39 -23.88
C ILE A 412 25.54 26.18 -23.76
N ASN A 413 26.32 26.12 -22.67
CA ASN A 413 27.33 25.09 -22.47
C ASN A 413 26.88 24.02 -21.46
N ILE A 414 26.47 22.85 -21.96
CA ILE A 414 26.07 21.69 -21.14
C ILE A 414 27.25 21.19 -20.28
N ALA A 415 28.50 21.31 -20.73
CA ALA A 415 29.65 20.87 -19.95
C ALA A 415 29.86 21.71 -18.68
N ASP A 416 29.60 23.03 -18.72
CA ASP A 416 29.62 23.87 -17.50
C ASP A 416 28.49 23.48 -16.54
N ALA A 417 27.28 23.24 -17.06
CA ALA A 417 26.15 22.78 -16.28
C ALA A 417 26.43 21.43 -15.58
N ASN A 418 27.00 20.47 -16.32
CA ASN A 418 27.47 19.19 -15.78
C ASN A 418 28.57 19.35 -14.73
N LEU A 419 29.49 20.30 -14.89
CA LEU A 419 30.55 20.55 -13.91
C LEU A 419 29.99 21.10 -12.59
N ARG A 420 28.95 21.94 -12.66
CA ARG A 420 28.27 22.47 -11.47
C ARG A 420 27.47 21.38 -10.75
N SER A 421 26.70 20.58 -11.48
CA SER A 421 25.86 19.52 -10.88
C SER A 421 26.67 18.38 -10.24
N ARG A 422 27.97 18.23 -10.55
CA ARG A 422 28.85 17.29 -9.86
C ARG A 422 28.95 17.55 -8.36
N GLY A 423 28.88 18.81 -7.93
CA GLY A 423 28.88 19.16 -6.51
C GLY A 423 27.64 18.63 -5.80
N ASP A 424 26.46 18.88 -6.36
CA ASP A 424 25.18 18.40 -5.83
C ASP A 424 25.08 16.88 -5.88
N LYS A 425 25.53 16.26 -6.98
CA LYS A 425 25.60 14.80 -7.10
C LYS A 425 26.54 14.19 -6.07
N ALA A 426 27.69 14.81 -5.80
CA ALA A 426 28.61 14.34 -4.76
C ALA A 426 28.00 14.48 -3.36
N ALA A 427 27.30 15.57 -3.08
CA ALA A 427 26.59 15.78 -1.80
C ALA A 427 25.45 14.76 -1.61
N LEU A 428 24.63 14.55 -2.64
CA LEU A 428 23.58 13.52 -2.64
C LEU A 428 24.17 12.11 -2.43
N ASN A 429 25.29 11.80 -3.07
CA ASN A 429 25.95 10.50 -2.90
C ASN A 429 26.55 10.34 -1.50
N ALA A 430 27.09 11.41 -0.91
CA ALA A 430 27.56 11.41 0.47
C ALA A 430 26.41 11.21 1.46
N GLU A 431 25.22 11.73 1.15
CA GLU A 431 24.00 11.46 1.90
C GLU A 431 23.49 10.02 1.72
N LYS A 432 23.53 9.48 0.49
CA LYS A 432 23.01 8.15 0.17
C LYS A 432 23.92 6.97 0.56
N ASN A 433 25.21 7.23 0.83
CA ASN A 433 26.30 6.29 1.19
C ASN A 433 26.37 5.01 0.33
N GLU A 434 27.38 4.93 -0.55
CA GLU A 434 27.98 3.81 -1.33
C GLU A 434 27.21 2.49 -1.61
N LYS A 435 27.84 1.61 -2.41
CA LYS A 435 27.33 0.27 -2.76
C LYS A 435 26.99 -0.60 -1.55
N ILE A 436 27.48 -0.27 -0.35
CA ILE A 436 27.17 -0.94 0.92
C ILE A 436 26.92 0.15 1.97
N ARG A 437 25.83 0.03 2.73
CA ARG A 437 25.48 0.94 3.82
C ARG A 437 24.85 0.23 5.00
N ILE A 438 24.91 0.85 6.18
CA ILE A 438 24.10 0.46 7.32
C ILE A 438 22.65 0.84 6.99
N SER A 439 21.78 -0.14 6.91
CA SER A 439 20.37 0.05 6.57
C SER A 439 19.49 0.25 7.80
N ASN A 440 19.92 -0.30 8.94
CA ASN A 440 19.18 -0.27 10.19
C ASN A 440 20.17 -0.33 11.36
N LEU A 441 19.98 0.53 12.34
CA LEU A 441 20.54 0.42 13.67
C LEU A 441 19.40 0.62 14.66
N ARG A 442 18.92 -0.48 15.25
CA ARG A 442 17.88 -0.46 16.27
C ARG A 442 18.38 -1.01 17.60
N ALA A 443 17.94 -0.42 18.70
CA ALA A 443 18.18 -0.90 20.04
C ALA A 443 16.90 -0.81 20.87
N ASP A 444 16.49 -1.92 21.46
CA ASP A 444 15.34 -2.00 22.35
C ASP A 444 15.82 -2.31 23.76
N PHE A 445 15.61 -1.33 24.64
CA PHE A 445 15.83 -1.47 26.07
C PHE A 445 14.47 -1.56 26.75
N SER A 446 14.26 -2.59 27.57
CA SER A 446 13.04 -2.72 28.35
C SER A 446 13.36 -3.05 29.81
N THR A 447 12.57 -2.54 30.73
CA THR A 447 12.56 -3.01 32.12
C THR A 447 11.19 -3.54 32.46
N TYR A 448 11.13 -4.50 33.37
CA TYR A 448 9.92 -5.23 33.73
C TYR A 448 9.78 -5.21 35.24
N SER A 449 8.70 -4.64 35.73
CA SER A 449 8.24 -4.81 37.11
C SER A 449 6.99 -5.67 37.09
N THR A 450 7.06 -6.87 37.66
CA THR A 450 5.95 -7.83 37.65
C THR A 450 5.52 -8.21 39.06
N GLY A 451 4.26 -8.59 39.19
CA GLY A 451 3.74 -9.09 40.46
C GLY A 451 2.35 -9.69 40.32
N GLY A 452 1.84 -10.21 41.42
CA GLY A 452 0.49 -10.76 41.47
C GLY A 452 0.20 -11.52 42.75
N SER A 453 -1.01 -12.03 42.85
CA SER A 453 -1.48 -12.82 44.00
C SER A 453 -2.21 -14.07 43.54
N LEU A 454 -2.08 -15.16 44.32
CA LEU A 454 -2.63 -16.47 44.00
C LEU A 454 -2.13 -16.98 42.64
N ILE A 455 -0.82 -16.88 42.43
CA ILE A 455 -0.14 -17.29 41.20
C ILE A 455 0.98 -18.29 41.47
N THR A 456 1.30 -19.13 40.49
CA THR A 456 2.44 -20.06 40.56
C THR A 456 3.80 -19.37 40.55
N THR A 457 3.89 -18.14 40.00
CA THR A 457 5.13 -17.37 39.92
C THR A 457 5.65 -17.03 41.33
N PRO A 458 6.84 -17.52 41.72
CA PRO A 458 7.38 -17.27 43.05
C PRO A 458 7.79 -15.81 43.23
N LYS A 459 7.85 -15.33 44.48
CA LYS A 459 8.30 -13.96 44.78
C LYS A 459 9.77 -13.76 44.38
N ASP A 460 10.62 -14.72 44.74
CA ASP A 460 12.05 -14.75 44.43
C ASP A 460 12.39 -15.98 43.58
N LYS A 461 13.50 -15.93 42.84
CA LYS A 461 13.98 -17.08 42.05
C LYS A 461 14.37 -18.21 42.99
N THR A 462 13.83 -19.42 42.76
CA THR A 462 14.13 -20.62 43.55
C THR A 462 14.63 -21.76 42.66
N GLU A 463 15.50 -22.63 43.18
CA GLU A 463 16.04 -23.77 42.43
C GLU A 463 14.98 -24.85 42.11
N GLY A 464 13.85 -24.83 42.83
CA GLY A 464 12.75 -25.79 42.64
C GLY A 464 11.72 -25.38 41.57
N TYR A 465 11.78 -24.15 41.03
CA TYR A 465 10.82 -23.66 40.04
C TYR A 465 11.51 -23.41 38.69
N ASN A 466 11.27 -24.32 37.75
CA ASN A 466 11.94 -24.32 36.43
C ASN A 466 11.08 -23.74 35.28
N ALA A 467 9.98 -23.05 35.62
CA ALA A 467 9.10 -22.42 34.64
C ALA A 467 9.31 -20.90 34.58
N TYR A 468 8.69 -20.25 33.59
CA TYR A 468 8.67 -18.79 33.45
C TYR A 468 7.24 -18.27 33.63
N PRO A 469 7.03 -17.05 34.16
CA PRO A 469 8.04 -16.19 34.79
C PRO A 469 8.63 -16.85 36.05
N ASN A 470 9.93 -16.72 36.28
CA ASN A 470 10.62 -17.46 37.34
C ASN A 470 10.76 -16.69 38.67
N LYS A 471 10.34 -15.42 38.70
CA LYS A 471 10.29 -14.54 39.87
C LYS A 471 9.32 -13.40 39.61
N GLN A 472 8.88 -12.74 40.67
CA GLN A 472 8.22 -11.43 40.62
C GLN A 472 9.28 -10.32 40.83
N GLY A 473 8.87 -9.06 40.72
CA GLY A 473 9.75 -7.90 40.93
C GLY A 473 10.41 -7.42 39.64
N PHE A 474 11.67 -6.99 39.73
CA PHE A 474 12.35 -6.27 38.64
C PHE A 474 13.26 -7.17 37.77
N ASP A 475 13.25 -6.91 36.46
CA ASP A 475 14.22 -7.41 35.48
C ASP A 475 14.35 -6.44 34.29
N HIS A 476 15.24 -6.75 33.35
CA HIS A 476 15.49 -5.93 32.17
C HIS A 476 15.81 -6.76 30.92
N MET A 477 15.67 -6.16 29.74
CA MET A 477 16.00 -6.77 28.45
C MET A 477 16.77 -5.79 27.57
N GLN A 478 17.70 -6.33 26.79
CA GLN A 478 18.50 -5.60 25.80
C GLN A 478 18.51 -6.38 24.48
N SER A 479 18.01 -5.76 23.41
CA SER A 479 17.97 -6.35 22.07
C SER A 479 18.49 -5.32 21.06
N TYR A 480 19.42 -5.72 20.20
CA TYR A 480 20.04 -4.84 19.21
C TYR A 480 19.84 -5.41 17.81
N TYR A 481 19.70 -4.54 16.82
CA TYR A 481 19.50 -4.92 15.42
C TYR A 481 20.44 -4.10 14.55
N VAL A 482 21.20 -4.78 13.69
CA VAL A 482 22.14 -4.15 12.76
C VAL A 482 21.88 -4.67 11.36
N GLY A 483 21.41 -3.78 10.49
CA GLY A 483 21.13 -4.05 9.09
C GLY A 483 22.23 -3.53 8.18
N VAL A 484 22.58 -4.33 7.19
CA VAL A 484 23.49 -3.96 6.09
C VAL A 484 22.75 -4.12 4.77
N GLU A 485 22.80 -3.10 3.93
CA GLU A 485 22.24 -3.12 2.59
C GLU A 485 23.34 -2.96 1.55
N GLY A 486 23.26 -3.74 0.47
CA GLY A 486 24.09 -3.63 -0.71
C GLY A 486 23.29 -3.27 -1.96
N ASN A 487 23.81 -2.36 -2.78
CA ASN A 487 23.26 -1.93 -4.08
C ASN A 487 24.39 -1.92 -5.13
N PRO A 488 24.84 -3.09 -5.63
CA PRO A 488 25.98 -3.17 -6.55
C PRO A 488 25.71 -2.52 -7.91
N THR A 489 24.45 -2.51 -8.37
CA THR A 489 23.94 -1.86 -9.59
C THR A 489 22.58 -1.21 -9.31
N ALA A 490 22.12 -0.30 -10.17
CA ALA A 490 20.84 0.42 -9.96
C ALA A 490 19.62 -0.51 -9.94
N ASN A 491 19.73 -1.69 -10.55
CA ASN A 491 18.67 -2.67 -10.70
C ASN A 491 18.79 -3.88 -9.74
N MET A 492 19.68 -3.83 -8.74
CA MET A 492 19.83 -4.89 -7.74
C MET A 492 20.04 -4.31 -6.34
N ARG A 493 19.28 -4.82 -5.37
CA ARG A 493 19.33 -4.46 -3.96
C ARG A 493 19.31 -5.72 -3.10
N ALA A 494 20.09 -5.78 -2.04
CA ALA A 494 20.03 -6.83 -1.02
C ALA A 494 20.15 -6.24 0.38
N ASN A 495 19.40 -6.79 1.32
CA ASN A 495 19.38 -6.39 2.72
C ASN A 495 19.51 -7.61 3.63
N VAL A 496 20.29 -7.48 4.71
CA VAL A 496 20.35 -8.46 5.79
C VAL A 496 20.36 -7.73 7.12
N ASN A 497 19.54 -8.17 8.07
CA ASN A 497 19.48 -7.62 9.42
C ASN A 497 19.82 -8.68 10.46
N PHE A 498 20.71 -8.35 11.39
CA PHE A 498 21.14 -9.24 12.47
C PHE A 498 20.54 -8.77 13.80
N ASN A 499 19.93 -9.68 14.56
CA ASN A 499 19.58 -9.42 15.95
C ASN A 499 20.68 -9.94 16.89
N ILE A 500 21.01 -9.14 17.89
CA ILE A 500 22.06 -9.38 18.89
C ILE A 500 21.43 -9.18 20.28
N LEU A 501 21.56 -10.18 21.15
CA LEU A 501 20.94 -10.19 22.48
C LEU A 501 21.94 -9.79 23.57
N GLY A 502 21.55 -8.83 24.41
CA GLY A 502 22.16 -8.57 25.71
C GLY A 502 21.45 -9.36 26.81
N ASN A 503 21.07 -8.73 27.93
CA ASN A 503 20.27 -9.41 28.95
C ASN A 503 18.88 -9.84 28.41
N VAL A 504 18.42 -11.04 28.76
CA VAL A 504 17.09 -11.57 28.40
C VAL A 504 16.27 -11.71 29.66
N ALA A 505 15.14 -11.02 29.73
CA ALA A 505 14.30 -10.99 30.93
C ALA A 505 13.61 -12.35 31.19
N GLU A 506 13.56 -12.74 32.46
CA GLU A 506 12.99 -14.00 32.94
C GLU A 506 11.68 -13.83 33.72
N ASN A 507 11.34 -12.60 34.10
CA ASN A 507 10.10 -12.25 34.81
C ASN A 507 8.91 -11.70 33.98
N PRO A 508 8.94 -11.49 32.63
CA PRO A 508 7.77 -11.00 31.91
C PRO A 508 6.58 -11.97 31.97
N ILE A 509 5.36 -11.47 32.20
CA ILE A 509 4.14 -12.32 32.32
C ILE A 509 3.73 -12.96 30.98
N ASP A 510 4.10 -12.29 29.89
CA ASP A 510 4.06 -12.82 28.52
C ASP A 510 5.41 -13.46 28.23
N GLN A 511 5.51 -14.76 28.53
CA GLN A 511 6.76 -15.53 28.57
C GLN A 511 7.35 -15.90 27.20
N ILE A 512 6.57 -15.80 26.12
CA ILE A 512 6.98 -16.11 24.74
C ILE A 512 7.10 -14.82 23.94
N PHE A 513 8.32 -14.54 23.47
CA PHE A 513 8.73 -13.37 22.70
C PHE A 513 10.07 -13.67 22.02
N TYR A 514 10.43 -12.91 20.97
CA TYR A 514 11.58 -13.21 20.11
C TYR A 514 12.90 -13.42 20.88
N GLU A 515 13.23 -12.55 21.82
CA GLU A 515 14.49 -12.59 22.58
C GLU A 515 14.60 -13.77 23.56
N ASN A 516 13.49 -14.47 23.87
CA ASN A 516 13.49 -15.55 24.85
C ASN A 516 14.34 -16.76 24.43
N ARG A 517 14.71 -16.87 23.15
CA ARG A 517 15.64 -17.89 22.63
C ARG A 517 17.04 -17.82 23.24
N GLY A 518 17.39 -16.69 23.86
CA GLY A 518 18.65 -16.48 24.57
C GLY A 518 18.63 -16.91 26.05
N ARG A 519 17.52 -17.48 26.55
CA ARG A 519 17.43 -18.02 27.92
C ARG A 519 18.32 -19.25 28.08
N ALA A 520 18.82 -19.45 29.29
CA ALA A 520 19.58 -20.65 29.63
C ALA A 520 18.68 -21.89 29.53
N ILE A 521 19.23 -22.98 28.99
CA ILE A 521 18.56 -24.28 28.97
C ILE A 521 19.43 -25.33 29.64
N GLN A 522 18.79 -26.29 30.27
CA GLN A 522 19.45 -27.45 30.85
C GLN A 522 19.46 -28.59 29.83
N VAL A 523 20.65 -29.10 29.49
CA VAL A 523 20.81 -30.20 28.54
C VAL A 523 21.38 -31.41 29.26
N MET A 524 20.72 -32.56 29.12
CA MET A 524 21.21 -33.82 29.64
C MET A 524 22.31 -34.37 28.72
N ASN A 525 23.49 -34.57 29.29
CA ASN A 525 24.64 -35.15 28.62
C ASN A 525 24.49 -36.67 28.46
N ALA A 526 25.30 -37.25 27.57
CA ALA A 526 25.32 -38.70 27.34
C ALA A 526 25.70 -39.53 28.58
N ASP A 527 26.36 -38.92 29.57
CA ASP A 527 26.74 -39.53 30.85
C ASP A 527 25.66 -39.42 31.94
N GLY A 528 24.49 -38.85 31.61
CA GLY A 528 23.38 -38.63 32.53
C GLY A 528 23.52 -37.40 33.44
N THR A 529 24.60 -36.61 33.29
CA THR A 529 24.73 -35.31 33.95
C THR A 529 23.95 -34.22 33.22
N THR A 530 23.55 -33.15 33.91
CA THR A 530 22.87 -32.01 33.28
C THR A 530 23.82 -30.82 33.22
N THR A 531 23.98 -30.22 32.05
CA THR A 531 24.77 -29.00 31.85
C THR A 531 23.86 -27.84 31.48
N GLU A 532 24.03 -26.73 32.19
CA GLU A 532 23.35 -25.49 31.85
C GLU A 532 24.08 -24.80 30.69
N MET A 533 23.44 -24.73 29.53
CA MET A 533 23.92 -23.93 28.41
C MET A 533 23.46 -22.49 28.60
N ARG A 534 24.41 -21.63 28.98
CA ARG A 534 24.24 -20.18 29.03
C ARG A 534 24.64 -19.60 27.67
N ASP A 535 23.93 -18.57 27.20
CA ASP A 535 24.26 -17.80 25.98
C ASP A 535 24.00 -18.48 24.61
N LEU A 536 22.91 -19.23 24.47
CA LEU A 536 22.47 -19.74 23.18
C LEU A 536 21.87 -18.64 22.28
N ASN A 537 22.02 -18.77 20.96
CA ASN A 537 21.36 -17.95 19.94
C ASN A 537 21.42 -16.42 20.16
N ARG A 538 22.52 -15.94 20.76
CA ARG A 538 22.74 -14.51 21.05
C ARG A 538 22.86 -13.66 19.79
N ILE A 539 23.24 -14.23 18.65
CA ILE A 539 23.29 -13.55 17.35
C ILE A 539 22.53 -14.40 16.34
N GLN A 540 21.60 -13.79 15.60
CA GLN A 540 20.83 -14.47 14.56
C GLN A 540 20.46 -13.50 13.43
N VAL A 541 20.40 -14.00 12.19
CA VAL A 541 19.78 -13.25 11.09
C VAL A 541 18.29 -13.06 11.41
N TYR A 542 17.87 -11.82 11.62
CA TYR A 542 16.50 -11.46 11.94
C TYR A 542 15.60 -11.51 10.71
N ASN A 543 16.05 -10.91 9.61
CA ASN A 543 15.40 -10.95 8.31
C ASN A 543 16.41 -10.65 7.20
N ALA A 544 16.06 -11.01 5.98
CA ALA A 544 16.85 -10.70 4.79
C ALA A 544 15.93 -10.62 3.56
N SER A 545 16.30 -9.79 2.59
CA SER A 545 15.62 -9.73 1.31
C SER A 545 16.57 -9.33 0.19
N TYR A 546 16.23 -9.67 -1.04
CA TYR A 546 16.91 -9.13 -2.21
C TYR A 546 15.92 -8.96 -3.36
N ASN A 547 16.17 -7.94 -4.18
CA ASN A 547 15.43 -7.68 -5.40
C ASN A 547 16.44 -7.50 -6.54
N TRP A 548 16.20 -8.20 -7.64
CA TRP A 548 16.95 -8.03 -8.88
C TRP A 548 15.98 -7.85 -10.05
N ASN A 549 15.89 -6.61 -10.54
CA ASN A 549 15.12 -6.24 -11.70
C ASN A 549 15.98 -6.39 -12.96
N HIS A 550 15.90 -7.53 -13.62
CA HIS A 550 16.62 -7.82 -14.84
C HIS A 550 15.74 -7.58 -16.09
N LYS A 551 16.38 -7.39 -17.25
CA LYS A 551 15.69 -7.18 -18.54
C LYS A 551 14.67 -8.27 -18.89
N TYR A 552 14.89 -9.50 -18.41
CA TYR A 552 14.05 -10.67 -18.69
C TYR A 552 13.26 -11.18 -17.48
N PHE A 553 13.52 -10.68 -16.27
CA PHE A 553 12.85 -11.17 -15.07
C PHE A 553 12.96 -10.19 -13.90
N ASP A 554 12.01 -10.24 -12.97
CA ASP A 554 12.21 -9.78 -11.60
C ASP A 554 12.46 -10.98 -10.70
N LEU A 555 13.44 -10.89 -9.81
CA LEU A 555 13.71 -11.91 -8.80
C LEU A 555 13.64 -11.25 -7.41
N HIS A 556 12.74 -11.75 -6.58
CA HIS A 556 12.54 -11.29 -5.20
C HIS A 556 12.82 -12.43 -4.23
N GLY A 557 13.85 -12.31 -3.41
CA GLY A 557 14.12 -13.22 -2.31
C GLY A 557 13.67 -12.64 -0.97
N PHE A 558 13.12 -13.49 -0.12
CA PHE A 558 12.55 -13.10 1.16
C PHE A 558 12.87 -14.11 2.26
N TYR A 559 13.23 -13.61 3.44
CA TYR A 559 13.40 -14.36 4.68
C TYR A 559 12.90 -13.51 5.84
N ARG A 560 11.80 -13.92 6.47
CA ARG A 560 11.04 -13.12 7.45
C ARG A 560 10.69 -11.72 6.91
N THR A 561 10.42 -11.63 5.61
CA THR A 561 9.92 -10.45 4.89
C THR A 561 8.73 -10.86 4.02
N GLY A 562 7.75 -9.98 3.85
CA GLY A 562 6.49 -10.34 3.21
C GLY A 562 6.55 -10.59 1.70
N HIS A 563 5.60 -11.35 1.18
CA HIS A 563 5.26 -11.43 -0.24
C HIS A 563 3.73 -11.47 -0.43
N TYR A 564 3.27 -11.04 -1.60
CA TYR A 564 1.84 -10.97 -1.91
C TYR A 564 1.28 -12.29 -2.45
N HIS A 565 -0.05 -12.39 -2.52
CA HIS A 565 -0.76 -13.57 -3.02
C HIS A 565 -0.98 -13.53 -4.55
N TRP A 566 -1.25 -14.68 -5.17
CA TRP A 566 -1.60 -14.76 -6.60
C TRP A 566 -3.11 -14.72 -6.90
N GLY A 567 -3.97 -14.48 -5.90
CA GLY A 567 -5.43 -14.47 -6.07
C GLY A 567 -5.96 -13.52 -7.16
N TYR A 568 -5.44 -12.29 -7.26
CA TYR A 568 -5.80 -11.34 -8.33
C TYR A 568 -5.18 -11.69 -9.70
N GLU A 569 -4.27 -12.67 -9.74
CA GLU A 569 -3.58 -13.15 -10.94
C GLU A 569 -4.14 -14.50 -11.44
N GLY A 570 -5.37 -14.85 -11.03
CA GLY A 570 -6.09 -16.04 -11.48
C GLY A 570 -5.88 -17.30 -10.62
N ASP A 571 -5.25 -17.20 -9.45
CA ASP A 571 -5.18 -18.29 -8.47
C ASP A 571 -6.50 -18.42 -7.67
N ILE A 572 -7.57 -18.87 -8.35
CA ILE A 572 -8.92 -19.02 -7.76
C ILE A 572 -8.98 -20.07 -6.63
N PHE A 573 -7.95 -20.92 -6.53
CA PHE A 573 -7.83 -21.96 -5.51
C PHE A 573 -6.88 -21.57 -4.36
N GLY A 574 -6.27 -20.38 -4.39
CA GLY A 574 -5.45 -19.87 -3.30
C GLY A 574 -4.21 -20.72 -2.98
N LEU A 575 -3.56 -21.28 -3.99
CA LEU A 575 -2.34 -22.09 -3.81
C LEU A 575 -1.13 -21.28 -3.33
N TYR A 576 -1.06 -20.00 -3.67
CA TYR A 576 -0.01 -19.09 -3.22
C TYR A 576 -0.61 -17.94 -2.38
N PRO A 577 -0.76 -18.12 -1.06
CA PRO A 577 -1.34 -17.14 -0.17
C PRO A 577 -0.37 -15.98 0.09
N GLU A 578 -0.91 -14.86 0.58
CA GLU A 578 -0.10 -13.75 1.04
C GLU A 578 0.51 -14.14 2.37
N ALA A 579 1.80 -13.85 2.53
CA ALA A 579 2.51 -14.13 3.75
C ALA A 579 3.30 -12.88 4.12
N ASN A 580 2.88 -12.21 5.19
CA ASN A 580 3.53 -11.00 5.69
C ASN A 580 4.20 -11.26 7.03
N TYR A 581 5.22 -10.45 7.29
CA TYR A 581 5.83 -10.37 8.60
C TYR A 581 4.87 -9.74 9.61
N GLY A 582 4.72 -10.34 10.79
CA GLY A 582 3.87 -9.81 11.86
C GLY A 582 4.28 -10.29 13.26
N PRO A 583 3.69 -9.74 14.34
CA PRO A 583 4.12 -10.00 15.73
C PRO A 583 4.13 -11.48 16.12
N ASN A 584 3.24 -12.29 15.53
CA ASN A 584 3.19 -13.72 15.79
C ASN A 584 4.49 -14.43 15.35
N MET A 585 5.13 -13.98 14.26
CA MET A 585 6.39 -14.57 13.80
C MET A 585 7.53 -14.35 14.81
N ASP A 586 7.51 -13.23 15.52
CA ASP A 586 8.43 -12.94 16.63
C ASP A 586 8.09 -13.76 17.87
N ILE A 587 6.80 -13.87 18.22
CA ILE A 587 6.35 -14.65 19.38
C ILE A 587 6.89 -16.08 19.31
N TYR A 588 6.72 -16.77 18.17
CA TYR A 588 7.11 -18.19 18.05
C TYR A 588 8.48 -18.41 17.41
N ASN A 589 9.29 -17.36 17.18
CA ASN A 589 10.56 -17.44 16.46
C ASN A 589 10.45 -18.19 15.10
N GLY A 590 9.34 -17.99 14.36
CA GLY A 590 9.11 -18.68 13.08
C GLY A 590 10.02 -18.16 11.96
N GLU A 591 10.28 -18.98 10.95
CA GLU A 591 11.21 -18.64 9.85
C GLU A 591 10.51 -18.08 8.61
N ALA A 592 9.20 -18.30 8.47
CA ALA A 592 8.42 -17.84 7.33
C ALA A 592 8.27 -16.30 7.29
N PRO A 593 8.00 -15.72 6.11
CA PRO A 593 8.15 -16.32 4.79
C PRO A 593 9.64 -16.53 4.46
N PHE A 594 9.98 -17.67 3.86
CA PHE A 594 11.35 -17.99 3.44
C PHE A 594 11.35 -18.64 2.05
N GLY A 595 11.83 -17.90 1.05
CA GLY A 595 11.97 -18.37 -0.33
C GLY A 595 12.35 -17.27 -1.31
N LEU A 596 12.00 -17.50 -2.58
CA LEU A 596 12.11 -16.55 -3.66
C LEU A 596 10.90 -16.63 -4.59
N GLU A 597 10.62 -15.52 -5.27
CA GLU A 597 9.69 -15.40 -6.38
C GLU A 597 10.43 -14.85 -7.60
N PHE A 598 10.28 -15.55 -8.73
CA PHE A 598 10.73 -15.13 -10.05
C PHE A 598 9.52 -14.74 -10.89
N THR A 599 9.56 -13.58 -11.53
CA THR A 599 8.54 -13.11 -12.48
C THR A 599 9.18 -12.87 -13.84
N GLY A 600 8.75 -13.58 -14.88
CA GLY A 600 9.26 -13.45 -16.25
C GLY A 600 8.77 -12.18 -16.93
N LYS A 601 9.63 -11.56 -17.74
CA LYS A 601 9.34 -10.39 -18.59
C LYS A 601 9.51 -10.76 -20.06
N LYS A 602 9.01 -9.90 -20.95
CA LYS A 602 9.21 -10.00 -22.41
C LYS A 602 8.77 -11.36 -22.97
N GLU A 603 9.66 -12.12 -23.60
CA GLU A 603 9.36 -13.39 -24.26
C GLU A 603 8.85 -14.47 -23.31
N ILE A 604 9.15 -14.35 -22.01
CA ILE A 604 8.68 -15.24 -20.94
C ILE A 604 7.65 -14.57 -20.02
N SER A 605 7.03 -13.47 -20.49
CA SER A 605 5.94 -12.82 -19.77
C SER A 605 4.78 -13.79 -19.50
N GLY A 606 4.18 -13.65 -18.32
CA GLY A 606 3.13 -14.54 -17.81
C GLY A 606 3.63 -15.69 -16.95
N LEU A 607 4.95 -16.01 -16.98
CA LEU A 607 5.55 -17.02 -16.11
C LEU A 607 5.90 -16.43 -14.73
N LYS A 608 5.46 -17.06 -13.65
CA LYS A 608 5.99 -16.84 -12.29
C LYS A 608 6.41 -18.16 -11.66
N ILE A 609 7.45 -18.13 -10.84
CA ILE A 609 7.93 -19.30 -10.08
C ILE A 609 8.15 -18.86 -8.63
N ALA A 610 7.56 -19.57 -7.68
CA ALA A 610 7.88 -19.42 -6.26
C ALA A 610 8.60 -20.68 -5.77
N PHE A 611 9.63 -20.53 -4.96
CA PHE A 611 10.41 -21.66 -4.44
C PHE A 611 10.99 -21.33 -3.07
N GLY A 612 10.85 -22.23 -2.11
CA GLY A 612 11.42 -22.00 -0.79
C GLY A 612 11.17 -23.12 0.20
N PRO A 613 11.93 -23.14 1.30
CA PRO A 613 11.72 -24.08 2.40
C PRO A 613 10.43 -23.83 3.19
N GLU A 614 9.95 -22.59 3.25
CA GLU A 614 8.69 -22.23 3.93
C GLU A 614 8.11 -20.96 3.33
N LEU A 615 7.48 -21.08 2.16
CA LEU A 615 6.93 -19.94 1.42
C LEU A 615 5.93 -19.14 2.26
N TRP A 616 5.06 -19.81 3.01
CA TRP A 616 4.18 -19.23 4.02
C TRP A 616 4.25 -20.07 5.31
N TRP A 617 3.78 -19.53 6.43
CA TRP A 617 3.93 -20.20 7.72
C TRP A 617 3.19 -21.54 7.76
N GLY A 618 3.92 -22.61 8.08
CA GLY A 618 3.43 -23.99 8.06
C GLY A 618 3.47 -24.65 6.67
N ALA A 619 4.03 -24.00 5.65
CA ALA A 619 4.26 -24.61 4.35
C ALA A 619 5.31 -25.73 4.44
N ASN A 620 5.12 -26.76 3.61
CA ASN A 620 6.20 -27.68 3.27
C ASN A 620 7.21 -26.98 2.35
N PRO A 621 8.49 -27.42 2.31
CA PRO A 621 9.41 -27.01 1.26
C PRO A 621 8.80 -27.31 -0.10
N ALA A 622 8.63 -26.29 -0.94
CA ALA A 622 7.83 -26.42 -2.16
C ALA A 622 8.34 -25.55 -3.30
N PHE A 623 7.91 -25.89 -4.51
CA PHE A 623 7.93 -24.98 -5.64
C PHE A 623 6.56 -24.87 -6.30
N LEU A 624 6.27 -23.67 -6.81
CA LEU A 624 5.09 -23.36 -7.59
C LEU A 624 5.51 -22.75 -8.92
N VAL A 625 4.85 -23.15 -10.00
CA VAL A 625 4.99 -22.55 -11.31
C VAL A 625 3.62 -22.08 -11.77
N LYS A 626 3.47 -20.79 -12.04
CA LYS A 626 2.28 -20.18 -12.61
C LYS A 626 2.57 -19.71 -14.02
N TYR A 627 1.63 -19.95 -14.93
CA TYR A 627 1.63 -19.33 -16.25
C TYR A 627 0.27 -18.74 -16.58
N SER A 628 0.24 -17.45 -16.91
CA SER A 628 -0.96 -16.73 -17.30
C SER A 628 -0.86 -16.20 -18.73
N LYS A 629 -1.96 -16.31 -19.48
CA LYS A 629 -2.02 -15.81 -20.86
C LYS A 629 -3.43 -15.36 -21.24
N ASN A 630 -3.49 -14.16 -21.84
CA ASN A 630 -4.70 -13.66 -22.46
C ASN A 630 -4.89 -14.26 -23.86
N VAL A 631 -6.05 -14.87 -24.10
CA VAL A 631 -6.44 -15.44 -25.40
C VAL A 631 -7.83 -14.89 -25.77
N GLY A 632 -7.85 -13.91 -26.69
CA GLY A 632 -9.08 -13.20 -27.05
C GLY A 632 -9.63 -12.41 -25.87
N LYS A 633 -10.84 -12.76 -25.41
CA LYS A 633 -11.52 -12.11 -24.27
C LYS A 633 -11.42 -12.91 -22.96
N PHE A 634 -10.56 -13.92 -22.94
CA PHE A 634 -10.39 -14.82 -21.79
C PHE A 634 -8.97 -14.70 -21.26
N ASN A 635 -8.85 -14.69 -19.94
CA ASN A 635 -7.57 -14.88 -19.26
C ASN A 635 -7.50 -16.32 -18.77
N PHE A 636 -6.42 -17.03 -19.11
CA PHE A 636 -6.16 -18.39 -18.66
C PHE A 636 -4.96 -18.38 -17.73
N THR A 637 -5.11 -18.99 -16.55
CA THR A 637 -4.02 -19.17 -15.58
C THR A 637 -3.90 -20.65 -15.24
N GLY A 638 -2.70 -21.20 -15.34
CA GLY A 638 -2.37 -22.54 -14.84
C GLY A 638 -1.33 -22.48 -13.74
N ILE A 639 -1.50 -23.26 -12.67
CA ILE A 639 -0.54 -23.35 -11.56
C ILE A 639 -0.22 -24.82 -11.30
N TYR A 640 1.08 -25.13 -11.23
CA TYR A 640 1.60 -26.39 -10.73
C TYR A 640 2.27 -26.14 -9.37
N HIS A 641 1.95 -26.97 -8.38
CA HIS A 641 2.54 -26.92 -7.04
C HIS A 641 3.01 -28.32 -6.64
N GLU A 642 4.23 -28.41 -6.09
CA GLU A 642 4.80 -29.63 -5.56
C GLU A 642 5.47 -29.35 -4.23
N ASP A 643 5.01 -30.03 -3.19
CA ASP A 643 5.78 -30.20 -1.97
C ASP A 643 6.96 -31.14 -2.27
N LEU A 644 8.18 -30.70 -1.96
CA LEU A 644 9.42 -31.46 -2.17
C LEU A 644 9.70 -32.40 -1.00
N ASP A 645 9.38 -31.97 0.22
CA ASP A 645 9.61 -32.72 1.44
C ASP A 645 8.51 -32.47 2.47
N GLN A 646 8.39 -33.35 3.47
CA GLN A 646 7.47 -33.18 4.59
C GLN A 646 8.18 -32.43 5.73
N ARG A 647 7.64 -31.28 6.14
CA ARG A 647 8.16 -30.59 7.32
C ARG A 647 7.80 -31.37 8.59
N GLY A 648 8.80 -31.61 9.45
CA GLY A 648 8.66 -32.42 10.67
C GLY A 648 8.50 -31.63 11.98
N THR A 649 8.86 -30.34 12.01
CA THR A 649 8.79 -29.50 13.22
C THR A 649 7.94 -28.25 12.98
N THR A 650 7.12 -27.89 13.97
CA THR A 650 6.34 -26.65 14.00
C THR A 650 6.33 -26.08 15.41
N GLU A 651 6.40 -24.76 15.49
CA GLU A 651 6.52 -23.97 16.70
C GLU A 651 5.16 -23.44 17.18
N SER A 652 4.10 -23.61 16.37
CA SER A 652 2.76 -23.07 16.62
C SER A 652 1.65 -24.01 16.13
N SER A 653 0.55 -24.09 16.88
CA SER A 653 -0.57 -25.00 16.62
C SER A 653 -1.51 -24.55 15.50
N PHE A 654 -1.44 -23.28 15.08
CA PHE A 654 -2.21 -22.79 13.94
C PHE A 654 -1.46 -22.90 12.61
N ALA A 655 -0.16 -23.26 12.63
CA ALA A 655 0.70 -23.41 11.46
C ALA A 655 1.24 -24.86 11.37
N ILE A 656 0.34 -25.85 11.37
CA ILE A 656 0.70 -27.27 11.25
C ILE A 656 0.89 -27.64 9.77
N PRO A 657 2.04 -28.21 9.39
CA PRO A 657 2.27 -28.69 8.04
C PRO A 657 1.24 -29.73 7.62
N GLN A 658 0.70 -29.55 6.42
CA GLN A 658 -0.18 -30.53 5.81
C GLN A 658 0.63 -31.73 5.27
N PRO A 659 0.01 -32.89 5.06
CA PRO A 659 0.63 -33.98 4.31
C PRO A 659 1.14 -33.52 2.95
N LYS A 660 2.35 -33.98 2.59
CA LYS A 660 2.98 -33.75 1.29
C LYS A 660 1.97 -33.96 0.15
N THR A 661 1.90 -33.00 -0.76
CA THR A 661 0.97 -33.07 -1.89
C THR A 661 1.50 -32.42 -3.17
N ARG A 662 0.95 -32.85 -4.30
CA ARG A 662 1.08 -32.27 -5.64
C ARG A 662 -0.26 -31.69 -6.06
N ARG A 663 -0.27 -30.53 -6.71
CA ARG A 663 -1.49 -29.86 -7.17
C ARG A 663 -1.30 -29.25 -8.55
N VAL A 664 -2.34 -29.30 -9.37
CA VAL A 664 -2.44 -28.62 -10.65
C VAL A 664 -3.78 -27.93 -10.73
N THR A 665 -3.77 -26.63 -11.04
CA THR A 665 -4.99 -25.85 -11.26
C THR A 665 -4.99 -25.25 -12.66
N LEU A 666 -6.18 -25.12 -13.21
CA LEU A 666 -6.45 -24.36 -14.43
C LEU A 666 -7.66 -23.48 -14.16
N ALA A 667 -7.51 -22.18 -14.42
CA ALA A 667 -8.55 -21.17 -14.26
C ALA A 667 -8.75 -20.41 -15.57
N MET A 668 -10.00 -20.03 -15.82
CA MET A 668 -10.44 -19.20 -16.93
C MET A 668 -11.29 -18.06 -16.40
N GLN A 669 -10.94 -16.83 -16.77
CA GLN A 669 -11.65 -15.62 -16.36
C GLN A 669 -12.17 -14.87 -17.58
N ARG A 670 -13.38 -14.31 -17.47
CA ARG A 670 -13.97 -13.47 -18.53
C ARG A 670 -14.89 -12.40 -17.94
N LYS A 671 -14.71 -11.16 -18.42
CA LYS A 671 -15.61 -10.03 -18.14
C LYS A 671 -16.49 -9.72 -19.36
N PHE A 672 -17.76 -9.43 -19.14
CA PHE A 672 -18.74 -9.01 -20.16
C PHE A 672 -19.65 -7.90 -19.61
N GLY A 673 -19.26 -6.66 -19.87
CA GLY A 673 -19.91 -5.49 -19.28
C GLY A 673 -19.71 -5.48 -17.77
N ASP A 674 -20.82 -5.40 -17.03
CA ASP A 674 -20.86 -5.38 -15.56
C ASP A 674 -20.73 -6.76 -14.92
N PHE A 675 -20.71 -7.84 -15.72
CA PHE A 675 -20.58 -9.21 -15.22
C PHE A 675 -19.16 -9.75 -15.41
N ALA A 676 -18.67 -10.54 -14.46
CA ALA A 676 -17.49 -11.37 -14.65
C ALA A 676 -17.72 -12.80 -14.15
N VAL A 677 -16.97 -13.73 -14.75
CA VAL A 677 -17.03 -15.16 -14.49
C VAL A 677 -15.62 -15.69 -14.35
N ASP A 678 -15.36 -16.35 -13.23
CA ASP A 678 -14.14 -17.13 -12.97
C ASP A 678 -14.53 -18.61 -12.82
N LEU A 679 -13.94 -19.47 -13.65
CA LEU A 679 -14.15 -20.92 -13.60
C LEU A 679 -12.79 -21.59 -13.44
N GLY A 680 -12.68 -22.57 -12.54
CA GLY A 680 -11.44 -23.31 -12.36
C GLY A 680 -11.66 -24.77 -12.00
N GLY A 681 -10.68 -25.59 -12.36
CA GLY A 681 -10.53 -26.97 -11.92
C GLY A 681 -9.22 -27.17 -11.18
N ILE A 682 -9.23 -28.06 -10.19
CA ILE A 682 -8.04 -28.50 -9.45
C ILE A 682 -7.94 -30.02 -9.53
N TRP A 683 -6.71 -30.49 -9.65
CA TRP A 683 -6.32 -31.85 -9.36
C TRP A 683 -5.24 -31.80 -8.28
N ALA A 684 -5.39 -32.55 -7.19
CA ALA A 684 -4.41 -32.57 -6.11
C ALA A 684 -4.36 -33.91 -5.38
N GLY A 685 -3.42 -34.09 -4.46
CA GLY A 685 -3.46 -35.22 -3.52
C GLY A 685 -2.50 -36.36 -3.82
N GLN A 686 -1.56 -36.26 -4.76
CA GLN A 686 -0.44 -37.21 -4.82
C GLN A 686 0.66 -36.81 -3.82
N PRO A 687 1.25 -37.72 -3.02
CA PRO A 687 1.13 -39.19 -3.07
C PRO A 687 0.11 -39.76 -2.05
N LEU A 688 -0.97 -39.06 -1.72
CA LEU A 688 -1.97 -39.50 -0.72
C LEU A 688 -2.86 -40.65 -1.23
N ASN A 689 -2.95 -40.88 -2.54
CA ASN A 689 -3.69 -42.02 -3.10
C ASN A 689 -3.20 -43.35 -2.50
N GLY A 690 -4.14 -44.20 -2.08
CA GLY A 690 -3.90 -45.47 -1.40
C GLY A 690 -3.70 -45.35 0.11
N ARG A 691 -3.66 -44.14 0.68
CA ARG A 691 -3.66 -43.98 2.14
C ARG A 691 -5.04 -44.31 2.70
N ASP A 692 -5.05 -45.13 3.75
CA ASP A 692 -6.24 -45.45 4.52
C ASP A 692 -6.74 -44.23 5.31
N PHE A 693 -8.06 -44.12 5.45
CA PHE A 693 -8.72 -43.16 6.36
C PHE A 693 -10.00 -43.76 6.93
N GLN A 694 -10.43 -43.23 8.08
CA GLN A 694 -11.65 -43.66 8.74
C GLN A 694 -12.85 -42.76 8.40
N LEU A 695 -14.01 -43.40 8.35
CA LEU A 695 -15.31 -42.81 8.05
C LEU A 695 -16.29 -43.12 9.17
N TYR A 696 -17.16 -42.17 9.51
CA TYR A 696 -18.25 -42.37 10.44
C TYR A 696 -19.59 -42.14 9.74
N ARG A 697 -20.41 -43.18 9.62
CA ARG A 697 -21.75 -43.12 9.00
C ARG A 697 -22.73 -43.96 9.80
N ASP A 698 -23.88 -43.37 10.16
CA ASP A 698 -24.99 -44.03 10.84
C ASP A 698 -24.56 -44.83 12.10
N GLY A 699 -23.62 -44.29 12.88
CA GLY A 699 -23.11 -44.95 14.10
C GLY A 699 -22.01 -45.98 13.87
N ASN A 700 -21.63 -46.27 12.62
CA ASN A 700 -20.62 -47.27 12.29
C ASN A 700 -19.34 -46.63 11.76
N ILE A 701 -18.21 -47.29 12.03
CA ILE A 701 -16.88 -46.93 11.51
C ILE A 701 -16.55 -47.79 10.30
N TYR A 702 -16.17 -47.13 9.22
CA TYR A 702 -15.65 -47.77 8.00
C TYR A 702 -14.21 -47.30 7.77
N GLN A 703 -13.45 -48.10 7.03
CA GLN A 703 -12.14 -47.72 6.52
C GLN A 703 -12.21 -47.73 5.01
N ASP A 704 -11.68 -46.69 4.39
CA ASP A 704 -11.59 -46.53 2.95
C ASP A 704 -10.21 -45.99 2.56
N GLN A 705 -9.90 -45.94 1.26
CA GLN A 705 -8.62 -45.48 0.74
C GLN A 705 -8.80 -44.33 -0.25
N ILE A 706 -7.90 -43.36 -0.18
CA ILE A 706 -7.89 -42.25 -1.15
C ILE A 706 -7.70 -42.80 -2.56
N ASN A 707 -8.61 -42.47 -3.45
CA ASN A 707 -8.59 -42.91 -4.85
C ASN A 707 -8.41 -41.71 -5.80
N SER A 708 -8.41 -41.96 -7.11
CA SER A 708 -8.20 -40.91 -8.12
C SER A 708 -9.32 -39.88 -8.20
N ASP A 709 -10.53 -40.24 -7.78
CA ASP A 709 -11.70 -39.38 -7.90
C ASP A 709 -11.71 -38.33 -6.77
N ASP A 710 -11.10 -38.67 -5.63
CA ASP A 710 -10.89 -37.77 -4.48
C ASP A 710 -9.94 -36.60 -4.76
N ASN A 711 -9.20 -36.67 -5.87
CA ASN A 711 -8.18 -35.71 -6.24
C ASN A 711 -8.75 -34.48 -6.96
N TRP A 712 -9.96 -34.59 -7.50
CA TRP A 712 -10.53 -33.58 -8.38
C TRP A 712 -11.42 -32.59 -7.63
N GLY A 713 -11.39 -31.35 -8.07
CA GLY A 713 -12.31 -30.31 -7.61
C GLY A 713 -12.58 -29.26 -8.68
N GLY A 714 -13.64 -28.49 -8.48
CA GLY A 714 -14.06 -27.40 -9.35
C GLY A 714 -14.60 -26.23 -8.56
N LYS A 715 -14.37 -25.02 -9.07
CA LYS A 715 -14.85 -23.78 -8.47
C LYS A 715 -15.38 -22.85 -9.55
N ALA A 716 -16.48 -22.17 -9.26
CA ALA A 716 -17.06 -21.14 -10.11
C ALA A 716 -17.39 -19.91 -9.26
N LYS A 717 -17.07 -18.71 -9.77
CA LYS A 717 -17.41 -17.42 -9.17
C LYS A 717 -18.02 -16.53 -10.23
N PHE A 718 -19.15 -15.93 -9.91
CA PHE A 718 -19.89 -14.98 -10.73
C PHE A 718 -19.94 -13.66 -9.97
N THR A 719 -19.63 -12.56 -10.65
CA THR A 719 -19.75 -11.22 -10.08
C THR A 719 -20.56 -10.33 -11.00
N TYR A 720 -21.33 -9.43 -10.40
CA TYR A 720 -22.07 -8.35 -11.05
C TYR A 720 -21.76 -7.04 -10.33
N THR A 721 -21.42 -6.00 -11.09
CA THR A 721 -21.06 -4.68 -10.57
C THR A 721 -21.89 -3.59 -11.25
N GLY A 722 -23.04 -3.24 -10.67
CA GLY A 722 -24.01 -2.33 -11.30
C GLY A 722 -24.42 -1.15 -10.43
N GLY A 723 -23.92 0.05 -10.74
CA GLY A 723 -24.29 1.28 -10.01
C GLY A 723 -24.07 1.16 -8.50
N ASN A 724 -25.17 1.20 -7.73
CA ASN A 724 -25.18 1.10 -6.27
C ASN A 724 -25.33 -0.33 -5.75
N PHE A 725 -25.49 -1.32 -6.65
CA PHE A 725 -25.70 -2.72 -6.31
C PHE A 725 -24.59 -3.58 -6.90
N ASN A 726 -23.88 -4.32 -6.05
CA ASN A 726 -22.96 -5.36 -6.48
C ASN A 726 -23.44 -6.70 -5.92
N TRP A 727 -23.26 -7.78 -6.66
CA TRP A 727 -23.63 -9.12 -6.22
C TRP A 727 -22.61 -10.13 -6.69
N TYR A 728 -22.37 -11.15 -5.87
CA TYR A 728 -21.58 -12.29 -6.29
C TYR A 728 -22.23 -13.60 -5.81
N ALA A 729 -21.95 -14.66 -6.55
CA ALA A 729 -22.15 -16.02 -6.12
C ALA A 729 -20.93 -16.87 -6.45
N GLN A 730 -20.54 -17.73 -5.53
CA GLN A 730 -19.44 -18.66 -5.66
C GLN A 730 -19.92 -20.05 -5.25
N GLY A 731 -19.44 -21.09 -5.93
CA GLY A 731 -19.62 -22.46 -5.49
C GLY A 731 -18.38 -23.29 -5.79
N ALA A 732 -18.10 -24.24 -4.91
CA ALA A 732 -17.02 -25.19 -5.06
C ALA A 732 -17.46 -26.62 -4.70
N VAL A 733 -16.88 -27.57 -5.42
CA VAL A 733 -16.95 -29.01 -5.12
C VAL A 733 -15.53 -29.52 -5.11
N MET A 734 -15.07 -30.01 -3.96
CA MET A 734 -13.68 -30.38 -3.73
C MET A 734 -13.62 -31.80 -3.20
N GLY A 735 -12.98 -32.70 -3.95
CA GLY A 735 -12.70 -34.08 -3.51
C GLY A 735 -11.87 -34.12 -2.21
N LEU A 736 -11.76 -35.31 -1.59
CA LEU A 736 -11.27 -35.45 -0.22
C LEU A 736 -9.88 -34.82 0.01
N VAL A 737 -9.00 -34.93 -0.97
CA VAL A 737 -7.62 -34.42 -0.93
C VAL A 737 -7.36 -33.29 -1.93
N ALA A 738 -8.43 -32.76 -2.54
CA ALA A 738 -8.40 -31.60 -3.43
C ALA A 738 -8.17 -30.27 -2.66
N ASN A 739 -7.11 -30.21 -1.86
CA ASN A 739 -6.83 -29.07 -0.98
C ASN A 739 -6.31 -27.86 -1.77
N GLY A 740 -6.99 -26.72 -1.66
CA GLY A 740 -6.50 -25.40 -2.06
C GLY A 740 -6.03 -24.59 -0.86
N GLY A 741 -6.29 -23.28 -0.89
CA GLY A 741 -6.14 -22.33 0.20
C GLY A 741 -7.27 -21.29 0.20
N ALA A 742 -7.38 -20.53 1.28
CA ALA A 742 -8.48 -19.58 1.50
C ALA A 742 -8.51 -18.46 0.45
N ASP A 743 -9.71 -17.92 0.17
CA ASP A 743 -9.86 -16.78 -0.74
C ASP A 743 -9.26 -15.50 -0.13
N GLN A 744 -8.11 -15.08 -0.64
CA GLN A 744 -7.41 -13.86 -0.23
C GLN A 744 -8.01 -12.59 -0.86
N THR A 745 -8.85 -12.72 -1.88
CA THR A 745 -9.38 -11.56 -2.62
C THR A 745 -10.44 -10.81 -1.82
N GLN A 746 -10.53 -9.50 -2.05
CA GLN A 746 -11.59 -8.64 -1.55
C GLN A 746 -12.62 -8.43 -2.67
N THR A 747 -13.74 -9.17 -2.63
CA THR A 747 -14.69 -9.16 -3.77
C THR A 747 -15.40 -7.81 -3.92
N PHE A 748 -16.02 -7.27 -2.87
CA PHE A 748 -16.68 -5.94 -2.91
C PHE A 748 -16.57 -5.14 -1.60
N THR A 749 -16.47 -5.81 -0.46
CA THR A 749 -16.46 -5.20 0.88
C THR A 749 -15.82 -6.15 1.88
N GLY A 750 -15.59 -5.70 3.11
CA GLY A 750 -14.87 -6.39 4.19
C GLY A 750 -15.55 -7.61 4.83
N TRP A 751 -16.26 -8.44 4.06
CA TRP A 751 -16.87 -9.68 4.57
C TRP A 751 -15.84 -10.64 5.20
N ARG A 752 -16.19 -11.20 6.35
CA ARG A 752 -15.42 -12.22 7.08
C ARG A 752 -15.80 -13.65 6.69
N LEU A 753 -17.02 -13.89 6.17
CA LEU A 753 -17.41 -15.19 5.63
C LEU A 753 -16.79 -15.37 4.24
N LYS A 754 -15.78 -16.23 4.17
CA LYS A 754 -15.06 -16.59 2.93
C LYS A 754 -14.94 -18.11 2.79
N ASP A 755 -14.66 -18.55 1.58
CA ASP A 755 -14.32 -19.95 1.29
C ASP A 755 -12.98 -20.32 1.93
N SER A 756 -12.96 -21.43 2.67
CA SER A 756 -11.76 -21.95 3.31
C SER A 756 -10.73 -22.50 2.32
N GLY A 757 -11.17 -22.88 1.11
CA GLY A 757 -10.35 -23.53 0.10
C GLY A 757 -9.94 -24.97 0.41
N SER A 758 -10.41 -25.54 1.53
CA SER A 758 -10.08 -26.90 1.94
C SER A 758 -10.60 -27.95 0.93
N GLY A 759 -10.01 -29.14 0.93
CA GLY A 759 -10.59 -30.33 0.31
C GLY A 759 -11.81 -30.84 1.08
N ASN A 760 -12.41 -31.93 0.62
CA ASN A 760 -13.55 -32.59 1.24
C ASN A 760 -14.71 -31.61 1.51
N GLN A 761 -15.23 -30.92 0.48
CA GLN A 761 -16.34 -29.99 0.68
C GLN A 761 -17.21 -29.75 -0.56
N TYR A 762 -18.49 -29.52 -0.30
CA TYR A 762 -19.39 -28.73 -1.12
C TYR A 762 -19.57 -27.36 -0.46
N ASN A 763 -19.46 -26.27 -1.20
CA ASN A 763 -19.83 -24.95 -0.69
C ASN A 763 -20.58 -24.10 -1.71
N VAL A 764 -21.40 -23.19 -1.18
CA VAL A 764 -22.06 -22.12 -1.92
C VAL A 764 -21.98 -20.86 -1.06
N LEU A 765 -21.45 -19.79 -1.63
CA LEU A 765 -21.35 -18.47 -1.03
C LEU A 765 -22.06 -17.47 -1.92
N SER A 766 -22.82 -16.55 -1.33
CA SER A 766 -23.43 -15.45 -2.08
C SER A 766 -23.64 -14.25 -1.19
N GLY A 767 -23.36 -13.08 -1.72
CA GLY A 767 -23.60 -11.81 -1.03
C GLY A 767 -23.81 -10.67 -2.01
N PHE A 768 -24.32 -9.57 -1.49
CA PHE A 768 -24.49 -8.36 -2.28
C PHE A 768 -24.23 -7.12 -1.43
N THR A 769 -23.85 -6.02 -2.07
CA THR A 769 -23.69 -4.71 -1.43
C THR A 769 -24.70 -3.74 -2.02
N VAL A 770 -25.38 -2.96 -1.18
CA VAL A 770 -26.21 -1.83 -1.59
C VAL A 770 -25.63 -0.54 -1.00
N ASN A 771 -25.33 0.43 -1.86
CA ASN A 771 -24.81 1.74 -1.46
C ASN A 771 -25.91 2.82 -1.48
N PHE A 772 -26.03 3.56 -0.39
CA PHE A 772 -26.89 4.72 -0.20
C PHE A 772 -26.02 5.94 0.14
N GLY A 773 -25.44 6.57 -0.87
CA GLY A 773 -24.41 7.59 -0.66
C GLY A 773 -23.20 6.99 0.05
N ASN A 774 -22.86 7.52 1.22
CA ASN A 774 -21.72 7.08 2.04
C ASN A 774 -22.02 5.88 2.94
N PHE A 775 -23.23 5.32 2.89
CA PHE A 775 -23.65 4.18 3.70
C PHE A 775 -23.84 2.93 2.85
N GLN A 776 -23.25 1.81 3.25
CA GLN A 776 -23.34 0.52 2.59
C GLN A 776 -23.98 -0.52 3.51
N VAL A 777 -24.89 -1.31 2.95
CA VAL A 777 -25.43 -2.53 3.57
C VAL A 777 -24.96 -3.73 2.77
N ALA A 778 -24.38 -4.72 3.42
CA ALA A 778 -23.77 -5.86 2.74
C ALA A 778 -24.03 -7.20 3.44
N PRO A 779 -25.13 -7.90 3.14
CA PRO A 779 -25.34 -9.27 3.58
C PRO A 779 -24.52 -10.28 2.76
N ASN A 780 -24.13 -11.36 3.42
CA ASN A 780 -23.38 -12.47 2.84
C ASN A 780 -23.80 -13.80 3.49
N PHE A 781 -23.88 -14.86 2.69
CA PHE A 781 -24.37 -16.17 3.13
C PHE A 781 -23.40 -17.25 2.68
N LEU A 782 -23.18 -18.23 3.55
CA LEU A 782 -22.37 -19.40 3.31
C LEU A 782 -23.16 -20.65 3.69
N TRP A 783 -23.28 -21.58 2.76
CA TRP A 783 -23.62 -22.96 3.05
C TRP A 783 -22.45 -23.83 2.66
N GLN A 784 -22.02 -24.72 3.55
CA GLN A 784 -21.00 -25.71 3.26
C GLN A 784 -21.27 -27.02 3.97
N LYS A 785 -20.84 -28.11 3.35
CA LYS A 785 -20.94 -29.46 3.90
C LYS A 785 -19.77 -30.32 3.41
N PRO A 786 -19.09 -31.06 4.29
CA PRO A 786 -18.05 -31.98 3.85
C PRO A 786 -18.65 -33.17 3.08
N ILE A 787 -17.89 -33.75 2.15
CA ILE A 787 -18.29 -34.99 1.46
C ILE A 787 -18.35 -36.12 2.50
N GLU A 788 -17.29 -36.23 3.30
CA GLU A 788 -17.19 -37.14 4.44
C GLU A 788 -17.10 -36.35 5.74
N GLY A 789 -18.08 -36.55 6.62
CA GLY A 789 -18.18 -35.89 7.92
C GLY A 789 -17.03 -36.23 8.88
N PRO A 790 -16.90 -35.49 9.99
CA PRO A 790 -15.88 -35.73 11.01
C PRO A 790 -16.10 -37.06 11.74
N VAL A 791 -15.06 -37.63 12.34
CA VAL A 791 -15.18 -38.80 13.23
C VAL A 791 -15.27 -38.32 14.69
N PRO A 792 -16.40 -38.51 15.40
CA PRO A 792 -16.59 -38.00 16.76
C PRO A 792 -15.71 -38.67 17.84
N PHE A 793 -15.48 -37.98 18.96
CA PHE A 793 -14.65 -38.42 20.10
C PHE A 793 -15.17 -39.67 20.88
N GLY A 794 -16.35 -40.19 20.57
CA GLY A 794 -16.97 -41.29 21.33
C GLY A 794 -17.06 -42.63 20.59
N VAL A 795 -16.38 -42.77 19.46
CA VAL A 795 -16.50 -43.97 18.61
C VAL A 795 -15.74 -45.16 19.21
N ALA A 796 -16.27 -46.38 19.04
CA ALA A 796 -15.62 -47.58 19.55
C ALA A 796 -14.33 -47.88 18.78
N ALA A 797 -13.29 -48.33 19.50
CA ALA A 797 -12.04 -48.78 18.88
C ALA A 797 -12.31 -49.90 17.84
N PRO A 798 -11.63 -49.90 16.68
CA PRO A 798 -10.44 -49.11 16.33
C PRO A 798 -10.71 -47.68 15.82
N GLY A 799 -11.97 -47.20 15.87
CA GLY A 799 -12.32 -45.84 15.47
C GLY A 799 -11.63 -44.77 16.32
N ARG A 800 -11.17 -43.68 15.68
CA ARG A 800 -10.67 -42.47 16.34
C ARG A 800 -10.98 -41.21 15.52
N PRO A 801 -11.10 -40.02 16.14
CA PRO A 801 -11.09 -38.76 15.41
C PRO A 801 -9.88 -38.65 14.48
N ARG A 802 -10.09 -38.16 13.26
CA ARG A 802 -8.97 -37.96 12.32
C ARG A 802 -8.10 -36.80 12.79
N ASN A 803 -6.84 -36.77 12.39
CA ASN A 803 -5.93 -35.66 12.64
C ASN A 803 -4.98 -35.48 11.45
N ILE A 804 -4.51 -34.25 11.23
CA ILE A 804 -3.81 -33.91 9.99
C ILE A 804 -2.41 -34.50 9.87
N LEU A 805 -1.84 -35.00 10.98
CA LEU A 805 -0.53 -35.64 10.98
C LEU A 805 -0.60 -37.09 10.48
N GLU A 806 -1.67 -37.80 10.82
CA GLU A 806 -1.82 -39.24 10.53
C GLU A 806 -2.76 -39.54 9.38
N ASP A 807 -3.75 -38.68 9.13
CA ASP A 807 -4.81 -38.89 8.12
C ASP A 807 -4.55 -38.06 6.86
N PRO A 808 -5.02 -38.52 5.67
CA PRO A 808 -4.82 -37.79 4.41
C PRO A 808 -5.61 -36.47 4.33
N PHE A 809 -6.68 -36.33 5.12
CA PHE A 809 -7.49 -35.11 5.23
C PHE A 809 -8.19 -35.04 6.59
N VAL A 810 -8.71 -33.85 6.94
CA VAL A 810 -9.50 -33.63 8.16
C VAL A 810 -10.68 -32.69 7.93
N VAL A 811 -11.70 -32.79 8.78
CA VAL A 811 -12.85 -31.89 8.82
C VAL A 811 -12.68 -30.87 9.92
N ARG A 812 -12.33 -29.63 9.56
CA ARG A 812 -12.20 -28.50 10.48
C ARG A 812 -12.89 -27.24 9.96
N ALA A 813 -12.22 -26.45 9.13
CA ALA A 813 -12.79 -25.24 8.54
C ALA A 813 -13.90 -25.54 7.51
N ASN A 814 -13.83 -26.71 6.88
CA ASN A 814 -14.83 -27.31 5.98
C ASN A 814 -15.94 -28.08 6.69
N ARG A 815 -16.07 -27.99 8.02
CA ARG A 815 -17.17 -28.63 8.75
C ARG A 815 -18.53 -28.17 8.24
N GLU A 816 -19.56 -28.99 8.44
CA GLU A 816 -20.92 -28.63 8.04
C GLU A 816 -21.34 -27.32 8.73
N GLN A 817 -21.74 -26.34 7.92
CA GLN A 817 -22.06 -25.00 8.40
C GLN A 817 -23.07 -24.32 7.49
N THR A 818 -24.05 -23.68 8.11
CA THR A 818 -24.88 -22.64 7.49
C THR A 818 -24.63 -21.33 8.22
N ALA A 819 -24.20 -20.29 7.53
CA ALA A 819 -23.82 -19.04 8.13
C ALA A 819 -24.34 -17.82 7.36
N GLY A 820 -24.64 -16.78 8.12
CA GLY A 820 -25.01 -15.47 7.61
C GLY A 820 -24.14 -14.40 8.23
N GLU A 821 -23.78 -13.41 7.43
CA GLU A 821 -23.08 -12.21 7.82
C GLU A 821 -23.85 -11.01 7.30
N ILE A 822 -23.94 -9.97 8.10
CA ILE A 822 -24.40 -8.65 7.67
C ILE A 822 -23.38 -7.61 8.09
N LEU A 823 -23.02 -6.73 7.17
CA LEU A 823 -22.09 -5.63 7.39
C LEU A 823 -22.78 -4.30 7.06
N PHE A 824 -22.59 -3.31 7.92
CA PHE A 824 -22.99 -1.93 7.73
C PHE A 824 -21.75 -1.05 7.77
N THR A 825 -21.47 -0.34 6.68
CA THR A 825 -20.30 0.53 6.58
C THR A 825 -20.75 1.95 6.29
N TYR A 826 -20.27 2.93 7.07
CA TYR A 826 -20.36 4.35 6.77
C TYR A 826 -18.96 4.90 6.53
N ASP A 827 -18.70 5.34 5.32
CA ASP A 827 -17.41 5.85 4.87
C ASP A 827 -17.65 7.12 4.01
N PRO A 828 -17.37 8.32 4.56
CA PRO A 828 -17.54 9.57 3.83
C PRO A 828 -16.41 9.90 2.85
N THR A 829 -15.34 9.10 2.84
CA THR A 829 -14.09 9.32 2.09
C THR A 829 -13.76 8.08 1.25
N PRO A 830 -14.62 7.68 0.29
CA PRO A 830 -14.45 6.42 -0.46
C PRO A 830 -13.18 6.34 -1.32
N ALA A 831 -12.45 7.44 -1.50
CA ALA A 831 -11.12 7.44 -2.14
C ALA A 831 -10.05 6.77 -1.25
N THR A 832 -10.24 6.78 0.07
CA THR A 832 -9.37 6.19 1.09
C THR A 832 -10.07 5.00 1.75
N TRP A 833 -10.57 4.09 0.89
CA TRP A 833 -11.47 3.01 1.24
C TRP A 833 -11.17 2.29 2.56
N MET A 834 -12.17 2.22 3.45
CA MET A 834 -12.05 1.64 4.79
C MET A 834 -11.56 0.18 4.85
N HIS A 835 -11.75 -0.59 3.78
CA HIS A 835 -11.35 -2.00 3.69
C HIS A 835 -10.04 -2.22 2.91
N SER A 836 -9.35 -1.15 2.50
CA SER A 836 -7.97 -1.25 2.01
C SER A 836 -7.07 -1.83 3.09
N TRP A 837 -6.07 -2.62 2.66
CA TRP A 837 -5.12 -3.28 3.57
C TRP A 837 -4.34 -2.28 4.44
N ASP A 838 -4.13 -1.07 3.93
CA ASP A 838 -3.43 0.03 4.58
C ASP A 838 -4.35 1.10 5.18
N SER A 839 -5.65 0.82 5.32
CA SER A 839 -6.64 1.83 5.74
C SER A 839 -6.34 2.47 7.10
N ASP A 840 -5.62 1.77 7.99
CA ASP A 840 -5.09 2.37 9.22
C ASP A 840 -4.30 3.67 8.95
N ARG A 841 -3.54 3.71 7.85
CA ARG A 841 -2.78 4.89 7.40
C ARG A 841 -3.59 5.77 6.46
N THR A 842 -4.22 5.19 5.44
CA THR A 842 -4.81 5.94 4.31
C THR A 842 -6.19 6.52 4.60
N GLU A 843 -7.06 5.82 5.34
CA GLU A 843 -8.41 6.32 5.70
C GLU A 843 -8.31 7.67 6.40
N ASP A 844 -8.93 8.71 5.87
CA ASP A 844 -8.83 10.09 6.36
C ASP A 844 -10.17 10.66 6.83
N ALA A 845 -11.21 9.83 6.94
CA ALA A 845 -12.52 10.24 7.46
C ALA A 845 -12.41 10.89 8.85
N PRO A 846 -13.06 12.06 9.06
CA PRO A 846 -13.31 12.58 10.40
C PRO A 846 -14.10 11.58 11.27
N PHE A 847 -14.93 10.75 10.63
CA PHE A 847 -15.63 9.63 11.25
C PHE A 847 -16.10 8.63 10.18
N ALA A 848 -15.64 7.40 10.29
CA ALA A 848 -16.08 6.23 9.52
C ALA A 848 -16.26 5.03 10.45
N PHE A 849 -17.19 4.14 10.11
CA PHE A 849 -17.35 2.87 10.83
C PHE A 849 -17.72 1.73 9.90
N SER A 850 -17.37 0.52 10.30
CA SER A 850 -17.86 -0.72 9.72
C SER A 850 -18.24 -1.67 10.85
N THR A 851 -19.52 -2.00 10.95
CA THR A 851 -20.07 -2.86 12.01
C THR A 851 -20.75 -4.06 11.39
N GLY A 852 -20.49 -5.24 11.93
CA GLY A 852 -20.97 -6.49 11.36
C GLY A 852 -21.41 -7.49 12.41
N PHE A 853 -22.25 -8.43 11.97
CA PHE A 853 -22.74 -9.54 12.76
C PHE A 853 -22.64 -10.82 11.94
N VAL A 854 -21.99 -11.84 12.51
CA VAL A 854 -21.86 -13.16 11.89
C VAL A 854 -22.51 -14.20 12.78
N TYR A 855 -23.40 -15.01 12.22
CA TYR A 855 -23.99 -16.17 12.89
C TYR A 855 -23.64 -17.44 12.11
N ARG A 856 -23.25 -18.49 12.83
CA ARG A 856 -22.86 -19.79 12.28
C ARG A 856 -23.67 -20.87 12.98
N HIS A 857 -24.54 -21.55 12.24
CA HIS A 857 -25.13 -22.81 12.65
C HIS A 857 -24.16 -23.96 12.32
N LEU A 858 -23.81 -24.74 13.34
CA LEU A 858 -22.73 -25.73 13.27
C LEU A 858 -23.23 -27.08 13.82
N PRO A 859 -23.94 -27.87 13.00
CA PRO A 859 -24.63 -29.08 13.45
C PRO A 859 -23.68 -30.25 13.74
N THR A 860 -22.41 -30.17 13.34
CA THR A 860 -21.41 -31.22 13.54
C THR A 860 -20.24 -30.74 14.41
N THR A 861 -19.55 -31.70 15.04
CA THR A 861 -18.22 -31.47 15.63
C THR A 861 -17.16 -31.32 14.53
N GLN A 862 -15.88 -31.42 14.90
CA GLN A 862 -14.72 -31.42 14.01
C GLN A 862 -13.86 -32.67 14.27
N ASP A 863 -12.95 -32.94 13.35
CA ASP A 863 -11.82 -33.82 13.60
C ASP A 863 -10.80 -33.17 14.56
N ALA A 864 -9.90 -33.98 15.11
CA ALA A 864 -8.99 -33.57 16.18
C ALA A 864 -8.02 -32.46 15.73
N ALA A 865 -7.85 -31.49 16.61
CA ALA A 865 -6.79 -30.50 16.52
C ALA A 865 -5.42 -31.09 16.87
N ILE A 866 -4.37 -30.37 16.50
CA ILE A 866 -3.01 -30.64 16.99
C ILE A 866 -2.68 -29.67 18.11
N GLY A 867 -2.27 -30.19 19.25
CA GLY A 867 -1.74 -29.42 20.37
C GLY A 867 -0.22 -29.49 20.40
N ILE A 868 0.39 -28.49 21.04
CA ILE A 868 1.83 -28.46 21.30
C ILE A 868 2.06 -28.50 22.82
N LEU A 869 2.92 -29.42 23.27
CA LEU A 869 3.27 -29.57 24.67
C LEU A 869 4.08 -28.36 25.19
N PRO A 870 4.21 -28.16 26.51
CA PRO A 870 4.93 -27.02 27.10
C PRO A 870 6.40 -26.86 26.66
N ASN A 871 7.02 -27.89 26.08
CA ASN A 871 8.35 -27.81 25.49
C ASN A 871 8.38 -27.06 24.14
N GLY A 872 7.23 -26.61 23.63
CA GLY A 872 7.09 -25.78 22.43
C GLY A 872 7.39 -26.50 21.11
N ARG A 873 7.60 -27.83 21.13
CA ARG A 873 8.05 -28.59 19.95
C ARG A 873 7.35 -29.93 19.77
N THR A 874 6.89 -30.56 20.83
CA THR A 874 6.21 -31.86 20.72
C THR A 874 4.74 -31.66 20.40
N THR A 875 4.35 -32.07 19.20
CA THR A 875 2.96 -32.08 18.74
C THR A 875 2.25 -33.36 19.15
N PHE A 876 0.95 -33.27 19.43
CA PHE A 876 0.07 -34.43 19.65
C PHE A 876 -1.33 -34.13 19.09
N ALA A 877 -2.08 -35.17 18.72
CA ALA A 877 -3.49 -35.01 18.39
C ALA A 877 -4.32 -34.96 19.67
N PHE A 878 -5.19 -33.95 19.80
CA PHE A 878 -6.19 -33.95 20.86
C PHE A 878 -7.09 -35.19 20.73
N PRO A 879 -7.66 -35.68 21.85
CA PRO A 879 -8.48 -36.88 21.81
C PRO A 879 -9.77 -36.66 20.99
N GLY A 880 -10.19 -35.40 20.76
CA GLY A 880 -11.29 -35.01 19.90
C GLY A 880 -11.31 -33.49 19.64
N ALA A 881 -12.50 -32.93 19.39
CA ALA A 881 -12.73 -31.50 19.21
C ALA A 881 -13.98 -31.02 19.96
N ALA A 882 -14.16 -29.70 20.05
CA ALA A 882 -15.35 -29.11 20.65
C ALA A 882 -16.67 -29.62 19.99
N PRO A 883 -17.76 -29.76 20.78
CA PRO A 883 -19.03 -30.30 20.29
C PRO A 883 -19.72 -29.37 19.29
N ALA A 884 -20.71 -29.89 18.56
CA ALA A 884 -21.59 -29.11 17.68
C ALA A 884 -22.28 -27.98 18.47
N LYS A 885 -22.20 -26.74 17.99
CA LYS A 885 -22.80 -25.58 18.66
C LYS A 885 -22.88 -24.35 17.78
N ASP A 886 -24.00 -23.65 17.84
CA ASP A 886 -24.16 -22.36 17.17
C ASP A 886 -23.27 -21.29 17.80
N LEU A 887 -22.61 -20.52 16.93
CA LEU A 887 -21.71 -19.43 17.31
C LEU A 887 -22.15 -18.13 16.67
N TRP A 888 -21.95 -17.03 17.39
CA TRP A 888 -22.22 -15.69 16.87
C TRP A 888 -21.13 -14.71 17.28
N GLU A 889 -20.89 -13.69 16.45
CA GLU A 889 -19.95 -12.61 16.73
C GLU A 889 -20.48 -11.29 16.16
N ALA A 890 -20.65 -10.30 17.03
CA ALA A 890 -20.78 -8.90 16.66
C ALA A 890 -19.41 -8.24 16.67
N HIS A 891 -19.12 -7.38 15.70
CA HIS A 891 -17.86 -6.67 15.61
C HIS A 891 -18.02 -5.28 15.03
N ALA A 892 -17.14 -4.36 15.39
CA ALA A 892 -17.09 -3.03 14.80
C ALA A 892 -15.66 -2.53 14.66
N ARG A 893 -15.40 -1.79 13.58
CA ARG A 893 -14.21 -0.97 13.37
C ARG A 893 -14.66 0.47 13.24
N ILE A 894 -14.04 1.38 13.96
CA ILE A 894 -14.32 2.81 13.93
C ILE A 894 -13.01 3.54 13.64
N VAL A 895 -13.03 4.45 12.69
CA VAL A 895 -11.90 5.33 12.35
C VAL A 895 -12.37 6.77 12.48
N SER A 896 -11.60 7.60 13.18
CA SER A 896 -11.87 9.03 13.29
C SER A 896 -10.55 9.78 13.27
N LYS A 897 -10.23 10.44 12.15
CA LYS A 897 -9.06 11.29 11.98
C LYS A 897 -9.51 12.74 11.80
N ILE A 898 -9.64 13.45 12.92
CA ILE A 898 -10.17 14.82 12.95
C ILE A 898 -9.15 15.82 12.38
N SER A 899 -7.86 15.53 12.53
CA SER A 899 -6.78 16.32 11.93
C SER A 899 -5.59 15.43 11.57
N THR A 900 -4.61 16.00 10.87
CA THR A 900 -3.34 15.33 10.54
C THR A 900 -2.53 14.92 11.77
N ASP A 901 -2.80 15.54 12.93
CA ASP A 901 -2.13 15.30 14.20
C ASP A 901 -2.98 14.55 15.21
N PHE A 902 -4.29 14.36 14.97
CA PHE A 902 -5.18 13.67 15.91
C PHE A 902 -6.08 12.67 15.21
N GLY A 903 -5.98 11.41 15.65
CA GLY A 903 -6.92 10.38 15.27
C GLY A 903 -7.09 9.27 16.29
N VAL A 904 -8.15 8.50 16.10
CA VAL A 904 -8.49 7.31 16.87
C VAL A 904 -8.94 6.20 15.92
N ILE A 905 -8.44 4.99 16.14
CA ILE A 905 -8.95 3.75 15.55
C ILE A 905 -9.39 2.84 16.68
N ALA A 906 -10.62 2.34 16.63
CA ALA A 906 -11.15 1.38 17.60
C ALA A 906 -11.66 0.13 16.90
N ASN A 907 -11.26 -1.05 17.41
CA ASN A 907 -11.80 -2.35 17.01
C ASN A 907 -12.53 -2.97 18.21
N ILE A 908 -13.75 -3.44 17.99
CA ILE A 908 -14.63 -3.97 19.03
C ILE A 908 -15.14 -5.32 18.55
N TYR A 909 -15.22 -6.30 19.46
CA TYR A 909 -15.91 -7.56 19.19
C TYR A 909 -16.60 -8.10 20.44
N GLY A 910 -17.65 -8.89 20.24
CA GLY A 910 -18.34 -9.64 21.29
C GLY A 910 -19.07 -10.83 20.71
N GLY A 911 -19.05 -11.97 21.40
CA GLY A 911 -19.69 -13.18 20.89
C GLY A 911 -19.30 -14.47 21.58
N THR A 912 -19.78 -15.58 21.02
CA THR A 912 -19.48 -16.93 21.49
C THR A 912 -18.42 -17.59 20.63
N ALA A 913 -17.50 -18.32 21.26
CA ALA A 913 -16.44 -19.03 20.58
C ALA A 913 -16.10 -20.36 21.27
N GLN A 914 -15.43 -21.26 20.54
CA GLN A 914 -14.97 -22.55 21.03
C GLN A 914 -13.45 -22.65 20.99
N ALA A 915 -12.92 -23.47 21.88
CA ALA A 915 -11.53 -23.92 21.86
C ALA A 915 -11.20 -24.64 20.56
N ASN A 916 -9.92 -24.68 20.20
CA ASN A 916 -9.50 -25.53 19.08
C ASN A 916 -9.46 -27.00 19.48
N GLY A 917 -9.08 -27.31 20.73
CA GLY A 917 -8.97 -28.68 21.26
C GLY A 917 -10.32 -29.31 21.63
N SER A 918 -10.28 -30.30 22.52
CA SER A 918 -11.43 -31.15 22.87
C SER A 918 -12.33 -30.61 24.00
N ASP A 919 -12.08 -29.40 24.51
CA ASP A 919 -12.89 -28.83 25.61
C ASP A 919 -14.31 -28.45 25.12
N ALA A 920 -15.32 -28.90 25.85
CA ALA A 920 -16.72 -28.61 25.58
C ALA A 920 -17.16 -27.20 26.02
N ARG A 921 -16.38 -26.53 26.88
CA ARG A 921 -16.71 -25.20 27.40
C ARG A 921 -16.71 -24.16 26.27
N THR A 922 -17.86 -23.52 26.08
CA THR A 922 -18.03 -22.37 25.19
C THR A 922 -17.67 -21.09 25.93
N VAL A 923 -16.93 -20.22 25.26
CA VAL A 923 -16.50 -18.94 25.81
C VAL A 923 -17.41 -17.84 25.28
N GLU A 924 -17.92 -16.99 26.17
CA GLU A 924 -18.60 -15.74 25.82
C GLU A 924 -17.63 -14.59 26.12
N ARG A 925 -17.11 -13.98 25.06
CA ARG A 925 -15.99 -13.04 25.11
C ARG A 925 -16.36 -11.68 24.55
N MET A 926 -15.70 -10.65 25.06
CA MET A 926 -15.76 -9.30 24.53
C MET A 926 -14.35 -8.70 24.51
N GLY A 927 -14.07 -7.89 23.49
CA GLY A 927 -12.80 -7.18 23.38
C GLY A 927 -12.92 -5.81 22.73
N LEU A 928 -12.02 -4.92 23.13
CA LEU A 928 -11.86 -3.56 22.65
C LEU A 928 -10.36 -3.27 22.47
N ASP A 929 -9.97 -2.90 21.27
CA ASP A 929 -8.65 -2.37 20.92
C ASP A 929 -8.82 -0.90 20.51
N ILE A 930 -8.07 0.01 21.12
CA ILE A 930 -8.07 1.44 20.80
C ILE A 930 -6.64 1.88 20.51
N ARG A 931 -6.46 2.57 19.39
CA ARG A 931 -5.22 3.24 19.02
C ARG A 931 -5.48 4.71 18.80
N THR A 932 -4.76 5.55 19.52
CA THR A 932 -4.87 7.01 19.46
C THR A 932 -3.52 7.63 19.16
N ILE A 933 -3.48 8.55 18.22
CA ILE A 933 -2.31 9.38 17.95
C ILE A 933 -2.70 10.84 18.22
N TYR A 934 -1.88 11.53 19.00
CA TYR A 934 -1.96 12.97 19.21
C TYR A 934 -0.57 13.59 19.11
N LYS A 935 -0.30 14.28 18.01
CA LYS A 935 1.02 14.83 17.67
C LYS A 935 2.09 13.73 17.73
N LYS A 936 2.97 13.78 18.73
CA LYS A 936 4.06 12.81 18.97
C LYS A 936 3.72 11.74 20.00
N ILE A 937 2.51 11.76 20.56
CA ILE A 937 2.05 10.80 21.57
C ILE A 937 1.22 9.74 20.87
N LYS A 938 1.53 8.47 21.16
CA LYS A 938 0.74 7.32 20.73
C LYS A 938 0.28 6.54 21.96
N PHE A 939 -1.01 6.25 22.02
CA PHE A 939 -1.62 5.43 23.05
C PHE A 939 -2.30 4.22 22.41
N ILE A 940 -1.94 3.02 22.84
CA ILE A 940 -2.56 1.76 22.44
C ILE A 940 -3.16 1.13 23.68
N SER A 941 -4.42 0.69 23.61
CA SER A 941 -5.12 0.05 24.72
C SER A 941 -5.88 -1.18 24.25
N GLY A 942 -5.79 -2.27 24.98
CA GLY A 942 -6.53 -3.49 24.77
C GLY A 942 -7.27 -3.90 26.04
N ILE A 943 -8.59 -4.10 25.94
CA ILE A 943 -9.43 -4.58 27.04
C ILE A 943 -10.14 -5.84 26.55
N LYS A 944 -10.03 -6.94 27.30
CA LYS A 944 -10.70 -8.21 26.99
C LYS A 944 -11.36 -8.78 28.24
N PHE A 945 -12.53 -9.38 28.05
CA PHE A 945 -13.29 -10.05 29.11
C PHE A 945 -13.57 -11.49 28.71
N ASN A 946 -13.34 -12.41 29.64
CA ASN A 946 -13.50 -13.86 29.47
C ASN A 946 -12.86 -14.37 28.19
N ASP A 947 -11.67 -13.89 27.84
CA ASP A 947 -11.03 -14.20 26.57
C ASP A 947 -9.72 -14.96 26.77
N TRP A 948 -9.29 -15.66 25.73
CA TRP A 948 -8.01 -16.37 25.70
C TRP A 948 -6.83 -15.41 25.85
N GLY A 949 -5.74 -15.94 26.40
CA GLY A 949 -4.47 -15.22 26.48
C GLY A 949 -3.82 -14.96 25.11
N PRO A 950 -2.61 -14.38 25.09
CA PRO A 950 -1.94 -13.95 23.84
C PRO A 950 -1.45 -15.11 22.95
N TYR A 951 -1.25 -16.30 23.52
CA TYR A 951 -0.73 -17.47 22.80
C TYR A 951 -1.83 -18.39 22.26
N ASP A 952 -1.51 -19.10 21.18
CA ASP A 952 -2.37 -20.05 20.48
C ASP A 952 -2.83 -21.21 21.37
N TYR A 953 -1.92 -21.75 22.19
CA TYR A 953 -2.22 -22.82 23.12
C TYR A 953 -3.28 -22.41 24.16
N HIS A 954 -3.44 -21.11 24.46
CA HIS A 954 -4.55 -20.68 25.32
C HIS A 954 -5.89 -21.00 24.66
N ARG A 955 -6.00 -20.87 23.35
CA ARG A 955 -7.22 -21.27 22.65
C ARG A 955 -7.31 -22.79 22.48
N ASP A 956 -6.20 -23.49 22.32
CA ASP A 956 -6.20 -24.95 22.17
C ASP A 956 -6.67 -25.67 23.45
N TYR A 957 -6.12 -25.26 24.59
CA TYR A 957 -6.45 -25.79 25.92
C TYR A 957 -7.59 -25.04 26.61
N ASN A 958 -8.22 -24.09 25.91
CA ASN A 958 -9.31 -23.27 26.43
C ASN A 958 -8.97 -22.52 27.73
N LEU A 959 -7.79 -21.91 27.81
CA LEU A 959 -7.32 -21.12 28.95
C LEU A 959 -7.73 -19.66 28.77
N THR A 960 -8.58 -19.17 29.66
CA THR A 960 -9.18 -17.82 29.57
C THR A 960 -8.85 -17.00 30.80
N PHE A 961 -8.84 -15.69 30.65
CA PHE A 961 -8.72 -14.74 31.75
C PHE A 961 -10.06 -13.98 31.91
N PRO A 962 -10.62 -13.84 33.13
CA PRO A 962 -11.86 -13.10 33.32
C PRO A 962 -11.77 -11.64 32.85
N MET A 963 -10.65 -10.99 33.10
CA MET A 963 -10.35 -9.63 32.63
C MET A 963 -8.88 -9.50 32.24
N GLN A 964 -8.61 -8.87 31.10
CA GLN A 964 -7.28 -8.48 30.65
C GLN A 964 -7.31 -7.02 30.21
N ILE A 965 -6.42 -6.20 30.76
CA ILE A 965 -6.25 -4.80 30.41
C ILE A 965 -4.79 -4.57 30.05
N MET A 966 -4.53 -3.97 28.90
CA MET A 966 -3.22 -3.52 28.48
C MET A 966 -3.31 -2.08 28.02
N GLY A 967 -2.38 -1.23 28.45
CA GLY A 967 -2.24 0.15 27.98
C GLY A 967 -0.78 0.47 27.74
N ASP A 968 -0.47 1.03 26.57
CA ASP A 968 0.87 1.42 26.14
C ASP A 968 0.85 2.90 25.72
N LEU A 969 1.56 3.73 26.47
CA LEU A 969 1.72 5.15 26.20
C LEU A 969 3.16 5.43 25.79
N SER A 970 3.34 6.03 24.61
CA SER A 970 4.66 6.35 24.06
C SER A 970 4.75 7.76 23.52
N LEU A 971 5.96 8.31 23.59
CA LEU A 971 6.38 9.56 22.96
C LEU A 971 7.42 9.24 21.89
N GLU A 972 7.15 9.62 20.65
CA GLU A 972 8.03 9.40 19.51
C GLU A 972 8.83 10.68 19.16
N ILE A 973 10.05 10.52 18.62
CA ILE A 973 10.83 11.67 18.12
C ILE A 973 10.18 12.22 16.85
N GLY A 974 9.76 11.34 15.93
CA GLY A 974 9.05 11.65 14.70
C GLY A 974 7.53 11.66 14.86
N LYS A 975 6.82 11.71 13.74
CA LYS A 975 5.37 11.50 13.71
C LYS A 975 5.06 9.99 13.95
N PRO A 976 4.22 9.63 14.93
CA PRO A 976 3.86 8.24 15.16
C PRO A 976 3.14 7.63 13.97
N ASP A 977 3.47 6.38 13.66
CA ASP A 977 2.79 5.60 12.62
C ASP A 977 1.55 4.90 13.17
N TRP A 978 0.57 4.61 12.32
CA TRP A 978 -0.59 3.80 12.67
C TRP A 978 -0.26 2.30 12.77
N TRP A 979 0.72 1.84 11.99
CA TRP A 979 1.26 0.49 12.08
C TRP A 979 2.23 0.32 13.26
N ILE A 980 2.53 -0.93 13.58
CA ILE A 980 3.50 -1.30 14.62
C ILE A 980 4.87 -1.41 13.97
N LEU A 981 5.37 -0.30 13.41
CA LEU A 981 6.73 -0.23 12.89
C LEU A 981 7.72 0.18 13.99
N PRO A 982 9.00 -0.22 13.89
CA PRO A 982 10.05 0.28 14.76
C PRO A 982 10.21 1.80 14.61
N GLY A 983 10.20 2.53 15.72
CA GLY A 983 10.41 3.98 15.75
C GLY A 983 11.30 4.36 16.93
N THR A 984 11.92 5.54 16.86
CA THR A 984 12.65 6.06 18.03
C THR A 984 11.68 6.67 19.02
N ARG A 985 11.48 5.98 20.16
CA ARG A 985 10.45 6.33 21.15
C ARG A 985 10.79 5.87 22.56
N ILE A 986 10.17 6.54 23.52
CA ILE A 986 10.16 6.16 24.94
C ILE A 986 8.71 5.89 25.36
N GLY A 987 8.48 4.87 26.16
CA GLY A 987 7.13 4.54 26.59
C GLY A 987 7.03 3.70 27.85
N VAL A 988 5.79 3.58 28.31
CA VAL A 988 5.40 2.70 29.41
C VAL A 988 4.19 1.88 28.97
N ARG A 989 4.28 0.57 29.19
CA ARG A 989 3.19 -0.37 28.99
C ARG A 989 2.82 -0.99 30.33
N ALA A 990 1.54 -0.98 30.67
CA ALA A 990 1.00 -1.70 31.81
C ALA A 990 0.08 -2.81 31.30
N THR A 991 0.21 -4.01 31.86
CA THR A 991 -0.71 -5.13 31.64
C THR A 991 -1.22 -5.61 32.99
N TYR A 992 -2.52 -5.87 33.09
CA TYR A 992 -3.19 -6.40 34.27
C TYR A 992 -4.15 -7.50 33.85
N ARG A 993 -4.13 -8.64 34.54
CA ARG A 993 -5.07 -9.75 34.32
C ARG A 993 -5.61 -10.25 35.65
N THR A 994 -6.90 -10.53 35.71
CA THR A 994 -7.48 -11.35 36.78
C THR A 994 -7.39 -12.82 36.41
N LEU A 995 -7.38 -13.70 37.41
CA LEU A 995 -7.16 -15.13 37.26
C LEU A 995 -8.22 -15.93 38.02
N ASP A 996 -8.78 -16.93 37.36
CA ASP A 996 -9.74 -17.88 37.93
C ASP A 996 -9.30 -19.32 37.63
N GLN A 997 -10.18 -20.27 37.92
CA GLN A 997 -9.96 -21.71 37.68
C GLN A 997 -9.63 -22.08 36.22
N TYR A 998 -9.91 -21.21 35.25
CA TYR A 998 -9.61 -21.42 33.84
C TYR A 998 -8.34 -20.68 33.39
N SER A 999 -7.75 -19.89 34.27
CA SER A 999 -6.62 -19.04 33.97
C SER A 999 -5.29 -19.79 34.16
N PRO A 1000 -4.33 -19.62 33.24
CA PRO A 1000 -2.97 -20.09 33.45
C PRO A 1000 -2.39 -19.51 34.76
N ARG A 1001 -1.55 -20.29 35.44
CA ARG A 1001 -0.85 -19.88 36.67
C ARG A 1001 -1.73 -19.59 37.89
N TYR A 1002 -3.07 -19.70 37.83
CA TYR A 1002 -3.90 -19.55 39.02
C TYR A 1002 -3.57 -20.64 40.05
N ASN A 1003 -3.19 -20.21 41.25
CA ASN A 1003 -2.73 -21.09 42.32
C ASN A 1003 -3.27 -20.59 43.68
N PRO A 1004 -4.55 -20.84 43.96
CA PRO A 1004 -5.16 -20.45 45.23
C PRO A 1004 -4.64 -21.29 46.41
N THR A 1005 -4.39 -22.57 46.17
CA THR A 1005 -3.80 -23.52 47.12
C THR A 1005 -3.12 -24.66 46.34
N GLN A 1006 -2.38 -25.53 47.03
CA GLN A 1006 -1.70 -26.68 46.45
C GLN A 1006 -2.22 -28.00 47.02
N SER A 1007 -2.22 -29.05 46.19
CA SER A 1007 -2.50 -30.44 46.57
C SER A 1007 -1.33 -31.34 46.18
N ILE A 1008 -1.28 -32.56 46.71
CA ILE A 1008 -0.24 -33.53 46.36
C ILE A 1008 -0.74 -34.37 45.18
N ASP A 1009 0.01 -34.42 44.08
CA ASP A 1009 -0.33 -35.23 42.92
C ASP A 1009 0.04 -36.72 43.11
N GLY A 1010 -0.26 -37.55 42.11
CA GLY A 1010 0.05 -38.99 42.13
C GLY A 1010 1.55 -39.34 42.19
N THR A 1011 2.44 -38.35 42.05
CA THR A 1011 3.90 -38.50 42.16
C THR A 1011 4.44 -38.02 43.50
N GLY A 1012 3.58 -37.46 44.37
CA GLY A 1012 3.99 -36.89 45.65
C GLY A 1012 4.42 -35.42 45.57
N ALA A 1013 4.27 -34.76 44.42
CA ALA A 1013 4.65 -33.37 44.21
C ALA A 1013 3.49 -32.41 44.56
N PHE A 1014 3.82 -31.24 45.12
CA PHE A 1014 2.83 -30.18 45.31
C PHE A 1014 2.49 -29.51 43.98
N VAL A 1015 1.23 -29.61 43.56
CA VAL A 1015 0.69 -29.00 42.36
C VAL A 1015 -0.44 -28.02 42.69
N PRO A 1016 -0.64 -26.95 41.91
CA PRO A 1016 -1.78 -26.05 42.08
C PRO A 1016 -3.12 -26.79 42.03
N ASP A 1017 -4.05 -26.45 42.93
CA ASP A 1017 -5.47 -26.82 42.86
C ASP A 1017 -6.30 -25.58 42.47
N PRO A 1018 -6.49 -25.32 41.17
CA PRO A 1018 -7.23 -24.14 40.71
C PRO A 1018 -8.73 -24.21 40.99
N THR A 1019 -9.25 -25.37 41.43
CA THR A 1019 -10.67 -25.60 41.69
C THR A 1019 -11.05 -25.50 43.17
N ALA A 1020 -10.09 -25.18 44.04
CA ALA A 1020 -10.30 -25.08 45.47
C ALA A 1020 -11.37 -24.05 45.83
N ILE A 1021 -12.40 -24.50 46.54
CA ILE A 1021 -13.55 -23.67 46.95
C ILE A 1021 -13.13 -22.69 48.05
N GLY A 1022 -13.63 -21.46 47.98
CA GLY A 1022 -13.48 -20.46 49.05
C GLY A 1022 -12.33 -19.46 48.86
N PHE A 1023 -11.63 -19.51 47.73
CA PHE A 1023 -10.60 -18.54 47.36
C PHE A 1023 -11.14 -17.48 46.40
N PRO A 1024 -10.65 -16.22 46.47
CA PRO A 1024 -11.00 -15.19 45.50
C PRO A 1024 -10.23 -15.39 44.18
N ASP A 1025 -10.62 -14.63 43.15
CA ASP A 1025 -9.83 -14.50 41.93
C ASP A 1025 -8.41 -14.01 42.24
N GLY A 1026 -7.44 -14.59 41.54
CA GLY A 1026 -6.05 -14.15 41.54
C GLY A 1026 -5.84 -12.96 40.61
N ASN A 1027 -4.61 -12.47 40.56
CA ASN A 1027 -4.21 -11.48 39.55
C ASN A 1027 -2.72 -11.59 39.21
N GLU A 1028 -2.38 -11.09 38.04
CA GLU A 1028 -1.02 -10.79 37.62
C GLU A 1028 -0.94 -9.42 36.94
N TRP A 1029 0.20 -8.76 37.09
CA TRP A 1029 0.45 -7.47 36.46
C TRP A 1029 1.91 -7.33 36.03
N GLU A 1030 2.12 -6.53 34.97
CA GLU A 1030 3.42 -6.16 34.43
C GLU A 1030 3.41 -4.66 34.12
N ILE A 1031 4.40 -3.92 34.62
CA ILE A 1031 4.74 -2.58 34.17
C ILE A 1031 6.07 -2.68 33.43
N ARG A 1032 6.02 -2.42 32.12
CA ARG A 1032 7.17 -2.37 31.23
C ARG A 1032 7.49 -0.93 30.88
N THR A 1033 8.71 -0.47 31.18
CA THR A 1033 9.21 0.78 30.58
C THR A 1033 10.17 0.43 29.46
N TYR A 1034 10.19 1.24 28.40
CA TYR A 1034 11.07 0.97 27.28
C TYR A 1034 11.61 2.23 26.61
N ILE A 1035 12.81 2.09 26.06
CA ILE A 1035 13.40 3.02 25.10
C ILE A 1035 13.73 2.21 23.87
N GLN A 1036 13.18 2.62 22.74
CA GLN A 1036 13.46 2.07 21.43
C GLN A 1036 14.18 3.15 20.64
N ILE A 1037 15.33 2.79 20.08
CA ILE A 1037 16.11 3.62 19.17
C ILE A 1037 16.01 2.93 17.81
N ASN A 1038 15.64 3.66 16.77
CA ASN A 1038 15.65 3.18 15.40
C ASN A 1038 16.26 4.24 14.49
N ILE A 1039 17.42 3.93 13.90
CA ILE A 1039 18.16 4.79 12.98
C ILE A 1039 18.36 3.99 11.69
N GLY A 1040 17.57 4.28 10.66
CA GLY A 1040 17.58 3.54 9.40
C GLY A 1040 16.20 3.44 8.77
N LYS A 1041 16.06 2.58 7.77
CA LYS A 1041 14.78 2.24 7.14
C LYS A 1041 13.89 1.39 8.05
#